data_AF-A0A438JY76-F1
#
_entry.id   AF-A0A438JY76-F1
#
_cell.length_a   1.000
_cell.length_b   1.000
_cell.length_c   1.000
_cell.angle_alpha   90.00
_cell.angle_beta   90.00
_cell.angle_gamma   90.00
#
_symmetry.space_group_name_H-M   'P 1'
#
loop_
_entity.id
_entity.type
_entity.pdbx_description
1 polymer ?
#
loop_
_entity_poly.entity_id
_entity_poly.type
_entity_poly.pdbx_seq_one_letter_code
_entity_poly.pdbx_strand_id
1 'polypeptide(L)'
;MMSRVQISEYSRHGVAPKSLENAGQLQQSSFGDRTHGPKLVSPDSRLEEPLQEFPPLRIKDIPAIHTCELEAFYQLVAAMVNESPFHKYSPTSTTLSIQDHSSIAWLDTQAPNSVVYVSFGSIAGLDETDFIEMAWGLANSKQPFLWVVRPGFIRGSEWLEPLPSGFLETIGGRGHIVKWAPQHELLAHPAVGAFCTHSGWNSTLESWGAIGEWPERGEIEGAIRRLMVEKSGQEIRDRCIALKEKANLCPKQAKHHGELKRNPSTEEGFPTGTVSTAPTRSPNPMLLLANILHAKGFSITIIHTHFNSPNPANYPLFTFHSIPDGLSKTEASTADVIALLSLLNINCVAPFRDCLSQLLSNPSEEPIACLITDAVWHFTQAVANSLKLPRMVLRTSSVSSFLAVAACHICRKVDSQLESSVPELLPLKVKDLPVINTRNPEDFCQLFVSAIKETKASSGLIWNSFEDLEESALVRLHQDFPIPLFPVGPFQKYFPTSSSSLLAHDHSSITWLDTQTPKSVIYVSFGSIATMDENEFLEMAWGLANSNQPFLWVVRPGLIRSYEWLESLPNGFLEMIGGRGHIVKWAPQQEVLAHPATGGFWTHNGWNSTLESICEGVPMICLPYSGDQRVNARYVSQVWGVGLQLESGLERGEIERTIRRLMVEEEGQEIRRRSIELKEKADLCLKQGGSSHQSLESLISYLSSFKGLLHN
;
A
#
# COMPACT_ATOMS: atom_id res chain seq x y z
N MET A 1 26.02 1.96 -32.40
CA MET A 1 24.72 1.40 -32.82
C MET A 1 24.11 0.67 -31.64
N MET A 2 22.95 1.16 -31.20
CA MET A 2 22.45 1.13 -29.83
C MET A 2 21.76 -0.21 -29.54
N SER A 3 21.74 -0.60 -28.27
CA SER A 3 21.15 -1.87 -27.82
C SER A 3 19.78 -1.58 -27.24
N ARG A 4 18.80 -2.42 -27.56
CA ARG A 4 17.50 -2.37 -26.90
C ARG A 4 17.59 -3.13 -25.58
N VAL A 5 17.36 -2.44 -24.46
CA VAL A 5 17.24 -3.07 -23.14
C VAL A 5 15.76 -3.07 -22.79
N GLN A 6 15.25 -4.26 -22.52
CA GLN A 6 13.87 -4.41 -22.13
C GLN A 6 13.77 -4.41 -20.61
N ILE A 7 12.91 -3.56 -20.05
CA ILE A 7 12.72 -3.39 -18.61
C ILE A 7 11.28 -3.82 -18.30
N SER A 8 11.08 -4.86 -17.49
CA SER A 8 9.74 -5.27 -17.06
C SER A 8 9.41 -4.60 -15.73
N GLU A 9 8.44 -3.72 -15.72
CA GLU A 9 8.15 -2.87 -14.56
C GLU A 9 6.75 -3.11 -13.97
N TYR A 10 6.62 -2.86 -12.66
CA TYR A 10 5.37 -2.57 -11.97
C TYR A 10 5.27 -1.07 -11.67
N SER A 11 4.47 -0.28 -12.41
CA SER A 11 4.24 1.17 -12.13
C SER A 11 2.89 1.62 -12.64
N ARG A 12 2.09 2.32 -11.82
CA ARG A 12 0.63 2.57 -11.90
C ARG A 12 0.16 3.38 -13.12
N HIS A 13 -1.13 3.18 -13.48
CA HIS A 13 -2.07 3.97 -14.34
C HIS A 13 -2.72 3.24 -15.54
N GLY A 14 -3.82 2.52 -15.31
CA GLY A 14 -4.70 2.03 -16.38
C GLY A 14 -5.96 2.88 -16.53
N VAL A 15 -6.21 3.39 -17.73
CA VAL A 15 -7.52 3.86 -18.22
C VAL A 15 -8.36 2.64 -18.64
N ALA A 16 -9.68 2.73 -18.45
CA ALA A 16 -10.68 1.67 -18.67
C ALA A 16 -11.24 1.61 -20.14
N PRO A 17 -12.16 0.69 -20.54
CA PRO A 17 -11.85 -0.52 -21.33
C PRO A 17 -12.81 -0.78 -22.53
N LYS A 18 -12.63 -1.91 -23.26
CA LYS A 18 -13.70 -2.65 -23.97
C LYS A 18 -13.50 -4.21 -23.99
N SER A 19 -14.22 -4.88 -23.08
CA SER A 19 -15.12 -6.07 -23.21
C SER A 19 -14.74 -7.46 -23.80
N LEU A 20 -15.26 -8.52 -23.12
CA LEU A 20 -15.70 -9.90 -23.52
C LEU A 20 -14.64 -11.03 -23.43
N GLU A 21 -14.87 -12.28 -22.98
CA GLU A 21 -15.97 -13.05 -22.33
C GLU A 21 -15.45 -14.49 -21.99
N ASN A 22 -16.04 -15.16 -20.97
CA ASN A 22 -16.16 -16.64 -20.77
C ASN A 22 -14.90 -17.51 -20.47
N ALA A 23 -14.92 -18.63 -19.73
CA ALA A 23 -15.83 -19.30 -18.79
C ALA A 23 -15.14 -20.59 -18.25
N GLY A 24 -15.42 -20.99 -17.00
CA GLY A 24 -15.42 -22.39 -16.50
C GLY A 24 -14.08 -23.08 -16.19
N GLN A 25 -13.95 -24.04 -15.25
CA GLN A 25 -14.76 -24.56 -14.15
C GLN A 25 -13.90 -25.68 -13.50
N LEU A 26 -13.92 -25.76 -12.15
CA LEU A 26 -13.95 -26.97 -11.28
C LEU A 26 -12.81 -28.02 -11.42
N GLN A 27 -12.33 -28.75 -10.41
CA GLN A 27 -12.73 -29.07 -9.05
C GLN A 27 -11.59 -29.89 -8.41
N GLN A 28 -11.39 -29.74 -7.08
CA GLN A 28 -11.36 -30.80 -6.05
C GLN A 28 -10.62 -32.13 -6.36
N SER A 29 -9.80 -32.73 -5.51
CA SER A 29 -9.78 -32.74 -4.05
C SER A 29 -8.85 -33.85 -3.55
N SER A 30 -8.11 -33.57 -2.48
CA SER A 30 -7.99 -34.43 -1.28
C SER A 30 -7.22 -35.77 -1.36
N PHE A 31 -6.83 -36.44 -0.28
CA PHE A 31 -7.11 -36.34 1.16
C PHE A 31 -5.98 -37.09 1.88
N GLY A 32 -5.61 -36.60 3.07
CA GLY A 32 -5.26 -37.45 4.21
C GLY A 32 -3.89 -38.15 4.21
N ASP A 33 -3.34 -38.53 5.35
CA ASP A 33 -3.78 -38.39 6.73
C ASP A 33 -2.60 -38.90 7.58
N ARG A 34 -2.34 -38.25 8.73
CA ARG A 34 -2.01 -38.87 10.02
C ARG A 34 -0.69 -39.67 10.18
N THR A 35 -0.03 -39.74 11.32
CA THR A 35 -0.15 -39.17 12.67
C THR A 35 1.05 -39.66 13.51
N HIS A 36 1.23 -39.01 14.67
CA HIS A 36 1.89 -39.49 15.90
C HIS A 36 3.43 -39.55 15.84
N GLY A 37 4.21 -38.75 16.59
CA GLY A 37 4.11 -38.38 18.00
C GLY A 37 4.72 -39.48 18.90
N PRO A 38 5.20 -39.23 20.13
CA PRO A 38 5.70 -37.97 20.70
C PRO A 38 6.94 -38.16 21.65
N LYS A 39 7.53 -37.03 22.11
CA LYS A 39 8.04 -36.79 23.50
C LYS A 39 9.29 -37.58 24.00
N LEU A 40 10.17 -37.17 24.93
CA LEU A 40 10.34 -36.13 25.99
C LEU A 40 11.86 -36.23 26.40
N VAL A 41 12.67 -35.16 26.51
CA VAL A 41 13.01 -34.29 27.69
C VAL A 41 14.32 -34.60 28.46
N SER A 42 15.30 -33.68 28.29
CA SER A 42 16.19 -32.95 29.27
C SER A 42 17.15 -33.72 30.23
N PRO A 43 18.03 -33.07 31.04
CA PRO A 43 18.43 -31.65 31.15
C PRO A 43 19.96 -31.35 31.37
N ASP A 44 20.28 -30.05 31.36
CA ASP A 44 21.34 -29.31 32.10
C ASP A 44 22.84 -29.64 31.98
N SER A 45 23.64 -28.68 31.51
CA SER A 45 24.39 -27.74 32.39
C SER A 45 25.38 -26.87 31.61
N ARG A 46 25.50 -25.61 32.05
CA ARG A 46 26.35 -24.54 31.50
C ARG A 46 27.83 -24.83 31.70
N LEU A 47 28.64 -24.64 30.66
CA LEU A 47 30.02 -24.12 30.73
C LEU A 47 30.35 -23.37 29.43
N GLU A 48 31.00 -22.21 29.57
CA GLU A 48 31.51 -21.36 28.49
C GLU A 48 32.49 -22.13 27.59
N GLU A 49 32.39 -22.00 26.27
CA GLU A 49 33.41 -22.44 25.32
C GLU A 49 33.43 -21.57 24.03
N PRO A 50 34.56 -21.58 23.29
CA PRO A 50 35.07 -20.46 22.48
C PRO A 50 34.35 -20.31 21.14
N LEU A 51 34.59 -19.18 20.45
CA LEU A 51 34.19 -18.93 19.06
C LEU A 51 34.59 -20.12 18.18
N GLN A 52 33.62 -20.99 17.91
CA GLN A 52 33.75 -22.15 17.04
C GLN A 52 33.54 -21.65 15.61
N GLU A 53 34.59 -21.66 14.80
CA GLU A 53 34.46 -21.50 13.34
C GLU A 53 33.57 -22.65 12.82
N PHE A 54 32.34 -22.33 12.46
CA PHE A 54 31.46 -23.29 11.80
C PHE A 54 31.77 -23.36 10.30
N PRO A 55 31.87 -24.55 9.70
CA PRO A 55 32.02 -24.67 8.27
C PRO A 55 30.76 -24.13 7.55
N PRO A 56 30.89 -23.45 6.40
CA PRO A 56 29.75 -22.92 5.67
C PRO A 56 28.83 -24.06 5.20
N LEU A 57 27.60 -24.05 5.69
CA LEU A 57 26.54 -24.97 5.25
C LEU A 57 26.13 -24.62 3.82
N ARG A 58 26.21 -25.61 2.93
CA ARG A 58 25.73 -25.50 1.55
C ARG A 58 24.22 -25.78 1.54
N ILE A 59 23.45 -24.94 0.85
CA ILE A 59 21.97 -24.96 0.73
C ILE A 59 21.38 -26.31 0.23
N LYS A 60 22.20 -27.29 -0.12
CA LYS A 60 21.78 -28.55 -0.76
C LYS A 60 21.25 -29.62 0.22
N ASP A 61 21.36 -29.40 1.53
CA ASP A 61 21.22 -30.47 2.53
C ASP A 61 19.96 -30.41 3.42
N ILE A 62 18.85 -29.78 2.99
CA ILE A 62 17.63 -29.65 3.83
C ILE A 62 16.43 -30.44 3.25
N PRO A 63 15.84 -31.38 4.01
CA PRO A 63 14.73 -32.24 3.57
C PRO A 63 13.36 -31.56 3.70
N ALA A 64 12.38 -32.13 2.98
CA ALA A 64 11.04 -31.58 2.79
C ALA A 64 10.03 -31.98 3.89
N ILE A 65 9.00 -31.12 4.02
CA ILE A 65 7.60 -31.39 4.43
C ILE A 65 7.11 -30.92 5.84
N HIS A 66 5.88 -30.36 5.78
CA HIS A 66 4.74 -30.25 6.72
C HIS A 66 4.49 -28.98 7.56
N THR A 67 3.24 -28.55 7.40
CA THR A 67 2.44 -27.39 7.81
C THR A 67 2.05 -27.36 9.29
N CYS A 68 2.00 -26.16 9.89
CA CYS A 68 0.96 -25.71 10.82
C CYS A 68 1.12 -24.21 11.19
N GLU A 69 -0.02 -23.51 11.13
CA GLU A 69 -0.49 -22.39 11.98
C GLU A 69 0.11 -20.95 11.87
N LEU A 70 -0.81 -20.07 11.46
CA LEU A 70 -1.22 -18.76 11.98
C LEU A 70 -0.32 -17.51 11.93
N GLU A 71 -0.97 -16.46 11.41
CA GLU A 71 -1.01 -15.08 11.93
C GLU A 71 0.28 -14.26 11.94
N ALA A 72 0.46 -13.43 10.92
CA ALA A 72 0.79 -11.99 11.05
C ALA A 72 1.30 -11.42 9.73
N PHE A 73 0.93 -10.15 9.43
CA PHE A 73 1.66 -9.15 8.59
C PHE A 73 0.88 -8.33 7.51
N TYR A 74 -0.18 -7.58 7.79
CA TYR A 74 -1.12 -7.06 6.77
C TYR A 74 -0.62 -6.07 5.65
N GLN A 75 0.67 -5.97 5.27
CA GLN A 75 1.18 -4.69 4.73
C GLN A 75 2.37 -4.77 3.73
N LEU A 76 2.30 -5.54 2.64
CA LEU A 76 2.99 -5.12 1.38
C LEU A 76 1.98 -4.50 0.39
N VAL A 77 0.69 -4.46 0.75
CA VAL A 77 -0.41 -4.46 -0.22
C VAL A 77 -1.30 -3.24 -0.20
N ALA A 78 -1.37 -2.53 0.91
CA ALA A 78 -2.17 -1.32 1.03
C ALA A 78 -1.69 -0.12 0.15
N ALA A 79 -0.69 -0.27 -0.73
CA ALA A 79 -0.45 0.70 -1.83
C ALA A 79 -0.96 0.25 -3.20
N MET A 80 -1.48 -0.97 -3.34
CA MET A 80 -1.94 -1.47 -4.63
C MET A 80 -3.48 -1.51 -4.74
N VAL A 81 -4.19 -1.46 -3.61
CA VAL A 81 -5.65 -1.52 -3.56
C VAL A 81 -6.22 -0.19 -3.05
N ASN A 82 -6.57 0.71 -3.97
CA ASN A 82 -7.62 1.71 -3.79
C ASN A 82 -8.01 2.29 -5.16
N GLU A 83 -8.92 1.61 -5.86
CA GLU A 83 -10.31 2.05 -6.13
C GLU A 83 -10.95 1.14 -7.21
N SER A 84 -12.17 0.65 -6.92
CA SER A 84 -13.01 -0.12 -7.84
C SER A 84 -13.95 0.81 -8.63
N PRO A 85 -14.08 0.67 -9.97
CA PRO A 85 -15.05 1.43 -10.75
C PRO A 85 -16.42 0.72 -10.76
N PHE A 86 -17.42 1.32 -10.12
CA PHE A 86 -18.84 1.06 -10.38
C PHE A 86 -19.33 1.97 -11.53
N HIS A 87 -19.44 1.41 -12.74
CA HIS A 87 -20.68 1.35 -13.55
C HIS A 87 -20.41 1.28 -15.06
N LYS A 88 -21.04 0.28 -15.70
CA LYS A 88 -21.90 0.40 -16.91
C LYS A 88 -22.38 -1.01 -17.33
N TYR A 89 -23.67 -1.32 -17.20
CA TYR A 89 -24.58 -1.45 -18.34
C TYR A 89 -26.03 -1.78 -17.94
N SER A 90 -26.93 -1.28 -18.76
CA SER A 90 -28.40 -1.37 -18.72
C SER A 90 -28.97 -2.76 -19.03
N PRO A 91 -30.25 -3.01 -18.66
CA PRO A 91 -30.85 -4.34 -18.55
C PRO A 91 -31.64 -4.77 -19.79
N THR A 92 -31.78 -6.08 -19.96
CA THR A 92 -32.90 -6.68 -20.67
C THR A 92 -33.66 -7.62 -19.72
N SER A 93 -34.89 -7.23 -19.38
CA SER A 93 -36.06 -8.03 -18.97
C SER A 93 -35.89 -8.97 -17.76
N THR A 94 -36.67 -8.97 -16.67
CA THR A 94 -38.00 -8.41 -16.35
C THR A 94 -38.16 -8.52 -14.81
N THR A 95 -38.86 -7.55 -14.19
CA THR A 95 -39.43 -7.58 -12.81
C THR A 95 -38.49 -7.51 -11.59
N LEU A 96 -37.92 -6.33 -11.36
CA LEU A 96 -38.01 -5.52 -10.13
C LEU A 96 -37.26 -4.21 -10.43
N SER A 97 -37.95 -3.08 -10.44
CA SER A 97 -37.39 -1.80 -10.88
C SER A 97 -36.32 -1.30 -9.91
N ILE A 98 -35.06 -1.53 -10.24
CA ILE A 98 -33.90 -0.89 -9.61
C ILE A 98 -33.62 0.39 -10.42
N GLN A 99 -34.06 1.53 -9.90
CA GLN A 99 -33.62 2.86 -10.34
C GLN A 99 -33.05 3.58 -9.12
N ASP A 100 -31.84 4.16 -9.25
CA ASP A 100 -31.11 4.85 -8.17
C ASP A 100 -31.84 6.08 -7.57
N HIS A 101 -32.99 6.49 -8.14
CA HIS A 101 -33.87 7.53 -7.61
C HIS A 101 -35.05 6.99 -6.76
N SER A 102 -35.20 5.67 -6.58
CA SER A 102 -36.38 5.07 -5.93
C SER A 102 -36.41 5.25 -4.41
N SER A 103 -35.25 5.34 -3.74
CA SER A 103 -35.18 5.47 -2.28
C SER A 103 -35.61 6.84 -1.79
N ILE A 104 -35.19 7.90 -2.47
CA ILE A 104 -35.64 9.27 -2.17
C ILE A 104 -37.14 9.39 -2.47
N ALA A 105 -37.59 8.91 -3.64
CA ALA A 105 -39.02 8.92 -3.97
C ALA A 105 -39.87 8.12 -2.98
N TRP A 106 -39.37 6.99 -2.45
CA TRP A 106 -40.06 6.27 -1.38
C TRP A 106 -40.05 7.08 -0.07
N LEU A 107 -38.92 7.66 0.32
CA LEU A 107 -38.83 8.52 1.51
C LEU A 107 -39.72 9.77 1.43
N ASP A 108 -39.91 10.35 0.24
CA ASP A 108 -40.82 11.48 -0.01
C ASP A 108 -42.28 11.13 0.30
N THR A 109 -42.65 9.84 0.25
CA THR A 109 -43.99 9.36 0.62
C THR A 109 -44.16 9.08 2.12
N GLN A 110 -43.07 9.15 2.89
CA GLN A 110 -43.08 8.85 4.33
C GLN A 110 -43.24 10.13 5.16
N ALA A 111 -43.76 9.98 6.38
CA ALA A 111 -43.90 11.12 7.29
C ALA A 111 -42.53 11.59 7.81
N PRO A 112 -42.37 12.88 8.18
CA PRO A 112 -41.15 13.37 8.80
C PRO A 112 -40.77 12.57 10.04
N ASN A 113 -39.49 12.24 10.18
CA ASN A 113 -38.92 11.45 11.27
C ASN A 113 -39.59 10.08 11.52
N SER A 114 -40.29 9.50 10.54
CA SER A 114 -40.99 8.22 10.72
C SER A 114 -40.23 6.99 10.23
N VAL A 115 -39.09 7.17 9.55
CA VAL A 115 -38.33 6.09 8.93
C VAL A 115 -37.06 5.77 9.73
N VAL A 116 -36.81 4.47 9.94
CA VAL A 116 -35.51 3.97 10.39
C VAL A 116 -34.65 3.63 9.18
N TYR A 117 -33.50 4.29 9.05
CA TYR A 117 -32.50 3.92 8.07
C TYR A 117 -31.56 2.85 8.62
N VAL A 118 -31.50 1.67 8.00
CA VAL A 118 -30.67 0.54 8.45
C VAL A 118 -29.61 0.24 7.40
N SER A 119 -28.33 0.34 7.77
CA SER A 119 -27.23 0.00 6.87
C SER A 119 -25.98 -0.42 7.65
N PHE A 120 -25.50 -1.64 7.42
CA PHE A 120 -24.39 -2.22 8.17
C PHE A 120 -23.02 -2.13 7.46
N GLY A 121 -22.92 -1.32 6.40
CA GLY A 121 -21.67 -1.16 5.65
C GLY A 121 -21.19 -2.46 4.97
N SER A 122 -19.97 -2.47 4.44
CA SER A 122 -19.38 -3.59 3.69
C SER A 122 -18.77 -4.69 4.56
N ILE A 123 -18.83 -4.56 5.89
CA ILE A 123 -17.94 -5.28 6.82
C ILE A 123 -18.69 -6.36 7.61
N ALA A 124 -20.02 -6.24 7.77
CA ALA A 124 -20.80 -7.22 8.50
C ALA A 124 -21.36 -8.28 7.53
N GLY A 125 -20.64 -9.38 7.36
CA GLY A 125 -21.23 -10.60 6.79
C GLY A 125 -22.04 -11.30 7.88
N LEU A 126 -23.35 -11.12 7.90
CA LEU A 126 -24.26 -11.91 8.76
C LEU A 126 -24.29 -13.35 8.25
N ASP A 127 -24.48 -14.31 9.14
CA ASP A 127 -24.96 -15.61 8.67
C ASP A 127 -26.46 -15.54 8.31
N GLU A 128 -26.97 -16.60 7.71
CA GLU A 128 -28.36 -16.64 7.27
C GLU A 128 -29.35 -16.52 8.44
N THR A 129 -29.00 -17.06 9.60
CA THR A 129 -29.84 -17.02 10.81
C THR A 129 -29.96 -15.60 11.33
N ASP A 130 -28.84 -14.91 11.47
CA ASP A 130 -28.76 -13.52 11.93
C ASP A 130 -29.48 -12.55 11.00
N PHE A 131 -29.39 -12.81 9.69
CA PHE A 131 -30.11 -12.06 8.67
C PHE A 131 -31.63 -12.26 8.79
N ILE A 132 -32.08 -13.49 9.04
CA ILE A 132 -33.51 -13.82 9.24
C ILE A 132 -34.04 -13.17 10.53
N GLU A 133 -33.28 -13.18 11.63
CA GLU A 133 -33.65 -12.51 12.88
C GLU A 133 -33.79 -10.99 12.67
N MET A 134 -32.85 -10.37 11.94
CA MET A 134 -32.91 -8.96 11.58
C MET A 134 -34.14 -8.63 10.72
N ALA A 135 -34.40 -9.44 9.69
CA ALA A 135 -35.56 -9.26 8.84
C ALA A 135 -36.86 -9.29 9.66
N TRP A 136 -37.06 -10.33 10.47
CA TRP A 136 -38.28 -10.43 11.28
C TRP A 136 -38.38 -9.37 12.38
N GLY A 137 -37.27 -8.96 12.99
CA GLY A 137 -37.24 -7.86 13.94
C GLY A 137 -37.70 -6.53 13.33
N LEU A 138 -37.23 -6.22 12.12
CA LEU A 138 -37.68 -5.06 11.34
C LEU A 138 -39.17 -5.14 11.00
N ALA A 139 -39.64 -6.29 10.51
CA ALA A 139 -41.06 -6.49 10.17
C ALA A 139 -41.98 -6.33 11.39
N ASN A 140 -41.58 -6.89 12.54
CA ASN A 140 -42.38 -6.94 13.77
C ASN A 140 -42.42 -5.60 14.51
N SER A 141 -41.40 -4.75 14.35
CA SER A 141 -41.38 -3.37 14.89
C SER A 141 -42.58 -2.50 14.49
N LYS A 142 -43.26 -2.87 13.40
CA LYS A 142 -44.33 -2.11 12.75
C LYS A 142 -43.91 -0.71 12.25
N GLN A 143 -42.62 -0.35 12.32
CA GLN A 143 -42.11 0.95 11.85
C GLN A 143 -41.82 0.93 10.34
N PRO A 144 -41.92 2.09 9.66
CA PRO A 144 -41.32 2.28 8.35
C PRO A 144 -39.80 2.17 8.43
N PHE A 145 -39.19 1.41 7.52
CA PHE A 145 -37.73 1.25 7.47
C PHE A 145 -37.19 1.25 6.03
N LEU A 146 -36.00 1.80 5.87
CA LEU A 146 -35.21 1.66 4.66
C LEU A 146 -33.98 0.82 5.00
N TRP A 147 -33.88 -0.38 4.45
CA TRP A 147 -32.79 -1.31 4.72
C TRP A 147 -31.89 -1.47 3.50
N VAL A 148 -30.63 -1.08 3.63
CA VAL A 148 -29.62 -1.27 2.59
C VAL A 148 -28.93 -2.62 2.78
N VAL A 149 -29.25 -3.59 1.93
CA VAL A 149 -28.69 -4.94 1.93
C VAL A 149 -27.77 -5.11 0.71
N ARG A 150 -26.46 -5.00 0.94
CA ARG A 150 -25.46 -5.07 -0.14
C ARG A 150 -25.21 -6.53 -0.61
N PRO A 151 -24.77 -6.75 -1.86
CA PRO A 151 -24.29 -8.08 -2.27
C PRO A 151 -23.13 -8.55 -1.38
N GLY A 152 -23.16 -9.82 -0.93
CA GLY A 152 -22.18 -10.36 0.02
C GLY A 152 -22.45 -10.01 1.49
N PHE A 153 -23.58 -9.37 1.80
CA PHE A 153 -24.00 -9.08 3.18
C PHE A 153 -24.32 -10.34 4.00
N ILE A 154 -24.63 -11.45 3.32
CA ILE A 154 -24.87 -12.76 3.94
C ILE A 154 -23.72 -13.67 3.51
N ARG A 155 -23.03 -14.29 4.48
CA ARG A 155 -21.88 -15.16 4.20
C ARG A 155 -22.30 -16.31 3.28
N GLY A 156 -21.74 -16.35 2.07
CA GLY A 156 -21.98 -17.42 1.10
C GLY A 156 -23.17 -17.23 0.16
N SER A 157 -23.88 -16.09 0.20
CA SER A 157 -24.95 -15.78 -0.76
C SER A 157 -24.61 -14.57 -1.64
N GLU A 158 -24.83 -14.70 -2.95
CA GLU A 158 -24.61 -13.62 -3.92
C GLU A 158 -25.86 -12.72 -4.14
N TRP A 159 -27.04 -13.09 -3.61
CA TRP A 159 -28.32 -12.39 -3.90
C TRP A 159 -29.35 -12.38 -2.75
N LEU A 160 -30.46 -11.66 -2.98
CA LEU A 160 -31.55 -11.33 -2.05
C LEU A 160 -32.44 -12.51 -1.58
N GLU A 161 -32.18 -13.74 -2.05
CA GLU A 161 -32.69 -14.94 -1.36
C GLU A 161 -31.68 -15.28 -0.26
N PRO A 162 -31.96 -14.79 0.96
CA PRO A 162 -32.85 -15.51 1.86
C PRO A 162 -33.80 -14.56 2.61
N LEU A 163 -34.41 -13.56 1.96
CA LEU A 163 -35.56 -12.89 2.59
C LEU A 163 -36.58 -13.98 2.98
N PRO A 164 -36.99 -14.05 4.27
CA PRO A 164 -37.87 -15.12 4.72
C PRO A 164 -39.15 -15.17 3.90
N SER A 165 -39.63 -16.37 3.55
CA SER A 165 -40.92 -16.53 2.88
C SER A 165 -42.03 -15.82 3.65
N GLY A 166 -42.84 -15.00 2.97
CA GLY A 166 -43.90 -14.20 3.60
C GLY A 166 -43.45 -12.84 4.17
N PHE A 167 -42.14 -12.51 4.11
CA PHE A 167 -41.62 -11.28 4.67
C PHE A 167 -42.09 -10.03 3.92
N LEU A 168 -42.05 -10.04 2.59
CA LEU A 168 -42.47 -8.90 1.76
C LEU A 168 -43.97 -8.61 1.91
N GLU A 169 -44.79 -9.65 2.03
CA GLU A 169 -46.22 -9.54 2.34
C GLU A 169 -46.43 -8.96 3.75
N THR A 170 -45.63 -9.37 4.74
CA THR A 170 -45.75 -8.94 6.14
C THR A 170 -45.37 -7.46 6.35
N ILE A 171 -44.39 -6.95 5.61
CA ILE A 171 -44.00 -5.53 5.70
C ILE A 171 -44.99 -4.62 4.97
N GLY A 172 -45.70 -5.10 3.94
CA GLY A 172 -46.85 -4.41 3.33
C GLY A 172 -46.55 -2.97 2.89
N GLY A 173 -45.37 -2.73 2.28
CA GLY A 173 -44.94 -1.41 1.82
C GLY A 173 -44.26 -0.51 2.87
N ARG A 174 -44.23 -0.94 4.14
CA ARG A 174 -43.52 -0.22 5.23
C ARG A 174 -42.00 -0.40 5.17
N GLY A 175 -41.50 -1.42 4.48
CA GLY A 175 -40.07 -1.65 4.29
C GLY A 175 -39.64 -1.36 2.85
N HIS A 176 -38.59 -0.57 2.69
CA HIS A 176 -37.93 -0.34 1.41
C HIS A 176 -36.52 -0.92 1.45
N ILE A 177 -36.27 -1.96 0.66
CA ILE A 177 -35.02 -2.71 0.71
C ILE A 177 -34.27 -2.47 -0.60
N VAL A 178 -33.05 -1.96 -0.49
CA VAL A 178 -32.23 -1.58 -1.66
C VAL A 178 -30.82 -2.10 -1.52
N LYS A 179 -30.17 -2.33 -2.66
CA LYS A 179 -28.78 -2.83 -2.70
C LYS A 179 -27.75 -1.75 -2.39
N TRP A 180 -28.13 -0.51 -2.66
CA TRP A 180 -27.29 0.65 -2.49
C TRP A 180 -28.19 1.87 -2.36
N ALA A 181 -27.72 2.86 -1.60
CA ALA A 181 -28.31 4.19 -1.58
C ALA A 181 -27.27 5.23 -1.13
N PRO A 182 -27.38 6.49 -1.58
CA PRO A 182 -26.47 7.56 -1.19
C PRO A 182 -26.70 7.93 0.28
N GLN A 183 -25.89 7.35 1.17
CA GLN A 183 -26.08 7.47 2.63
C GLN A 183 -26.16 8.91 3.12
N HIS A 184 -25.38 9.82 2.55
CA HIS A 184 -25.39 11.24 2.93
C HIS A 184 -26.74 11.91 2.60
N GLU A 185 -27.33 11.60 1.44
CA GLU A 185 -28.64 12.14 1.04
C GLU A 185 -29.78 11.54 1.88
N LEU A 186 -29.74 10.22 2.13
CA LEU A 186 -30.75 9.55 2.94
C LEU A 186 -30.72 10.04 4.40
N LEU A 187 -29.53 10.17 4.99
CA LEU A 187 -29.40 10.67 6.36
C LEU A 187 -29.85 12.14 6.47
N ALA A 188 -29.66 12.95 5.43
CA ALA A 188 -30.16 14.32 5.38
C ALA A 188 -31.68 14.41 5.15
N HIS A 189 -32.34 13.33 4.72
CA HIS A 189 -33.75 13.36 4.35
C HIS A 189 -34.68 13.60 5.56
N PRO A 190 -35.71 14.46 5.44
CA PRO A 190 -36.63 14.79 6.54
C PRO A 190 -37.42 13.60 7.10
N ALA A 191 -37.69 12.59 6.28
CA ALA A 191 -38.41 11.38 6.70
C ALA A 191 -37.59 10.45 7.61
N VAL A 192 -36.25 10.52 7.58
CA VAL A 192 -35.39 9.62 8.37
C VAL A 192 -35.28 10.13 9.80
N GLY A 193 -35.96 9.46 10.73
CA GLY A 193 -36.01 9.84 12.14
C GLY A 193 -34.90 9.24 12.99
N ALA A 194 -34.39 8.09 12.57
CA ALA A 194 -33.27 7.41 13.22
C ALA A 194 -32.46 6.60 12.21
N PHE A 195 -31.21 6.29 12.54
CA PHE A 195 -30.37 5.43 11.74
C PHE A 195 -29.65 4.37 12.59
N CYS A 196 -29.53 3.17 12.03
CA CYS A 196 -28.80 2.05 12.58
C CYS A 196 -27.64 1.72 11.65
N THR A 197 -26.41 1.88 12.14
CA THR A 197 -25.17 1.50 11.44
C THR A 197 -24.37 0.53 12.29
N HIS A 198 -23.40 -0.19 11.71
CA HIS A 198 -22.60 -1.18 12.43
C HIS A 198 -21.91 -0.63 13.69
N SER A 199 -21.30 0.57 13.61
CA SER A 199 -20.68 1.23 14.77
C SER A 199 -21.72 1.68 15.81
N GLY A 200 -22.89 2.14 15.35
CA GLY A 200 -24.01 2.48 16.24
C GLY A 200 -24.69 1.26 16.86
N TRP A 201 -24.63 0.10 16.22
CA TRP A 201 -25.28 -1.14 16.69
C TRP A 201 -24.53 -1.74 17.88
N ASN A 202 -23.20 -1.83 17.80
CA ASN A 202 -22.37 -2.35 18.91
C ASN A 202 -22.45 -1.45 20.14
N SER A 203 -22.36 -0.12 19.98
CA SER A 203 -22.51 0.81 21.10
C SER A 203 -23.91 0.75 21.74
N THR A 204 -24.92 0.44 20.93
CA THR A 204 -26.30 0.35 21.39
C THR A 204 -26.56 -0.98 22.11
N LEU A 205 -26.05 -2.11 21.58
CA LEU A 205 -26.10 -3.43 22.23
C LEU A 205 -25.30 -3.47 23.54
N GLU A 206 -24.10 -2.88 23.56
CA GLU A 206 -23.29 -2.71 24.79
C GLU A 206 -24.03 -1.87 25.83
N SER A 207 -24.70 -0.79 25.41
CA SER A 207 -25.54 0.01 26.32
C SER A 207 -26.79 -0.73 26.82
N TRP A 208 -27.19 -1.81 26.15
CA TRP A 208 -28.37 -2.62 26.46
C TRP A 208 -28.04 -3.98 27.09
N GLY A 209 -26.76 -4.26 27.35
CA GLY A 209 -26.30 -5.43 28.10
C GLY A 209 -26.16 -6.73 27.30
N ALA A 210 -26.28 -6.68 25.96
CA ALA A 210 -26.02 -7.82 25.10
C ALA A 210 -24.52 -7.88 24.76
N ILE A 211 -23.77 -8.74 25.46
CA ILE A 211 -22.34 -8.95 25.22
C ILE A 211 -22.15 -10.34 24.60
N GLY A 212 -21.79 -10.37 23.31
CA GLY A 212 -21.17 -11.54 22.68
C GLY A 212 -22.03 -12.42 21.77
N GLU A 213 -23.35 -12.22 21.68
CA GLU A 213 -24.25 -12.97 20.77
C GLU A 213 -25.11 -12.01 19.93
N TRP A 214 -25.51 -12.43 18.72
CA TRP A 214 -26.38 -11.62 17.83
C TRP A 214 -27.80 -11.55 18.40
N PRO A 215 -28.46 -10.38 18.40
CA PRO A 215 -29.74 -10.21 19.06
C PRO A 215 -30.87 -10.99 18.36
N GLU A 216 -31.76 -11.56 19.15
CA GLU A 216 -32.96 -12.22 18.63
C GLU A 216 -33.95 -11.19 18.06
N ARG A 217 -34.83 -11.59 17.13
CA ARG A 217 -35.82 -10.70 16.50
C ARG A 217 -36.66 -9.88 17.49
N GLY A 218 -36.94 -10.41 18.69
CA GLY A 218 -37.69 -9.72 19.73
C GLY A 218 -36.92 -8.55 20.34
N GLU A 219 -35.60 -8.69 20.47
CA GLU A 219 -34.70 -7.64 20.96
C GLU A 219 -34.54 -6.54 19.90
N ILE A 220 -34.41 -6.93 18.63
CA ILE A 220 -34.37 -6.04 17.46
C ILE A 220 -35.69 -5.25 17.34
N GLU A 221 -36.83 -5.93 17.49
CA GLU A 221 -38.14 -5.27 17.52
C GLU A 221 -38.21 -4.24 18.66
N GLY A 222 -37.85 -4.64 19.89
CA GLY A 222 -37.88 -3.78 21.06
C GLY A 222 -36.97 -2.56 20.91
N ALA A 223 -35.79 -2.76 20.32
CA ALA A 223 -34.82 -1.72 20.00
C ALA A 223 -35.40 -0.65 19.07
N ILE A 224 -35.98 -1.08 17.95
CA ILE A 224 -36.57 -0.17 16.95
C ILE A 224 -37.76 0.58 17.54
N ARG A 225 -38.62 -0.10 18.32
CA ARG A 225 -39.75 0.55 18.99
C ARG A 225 -39.28 1.58 20.01
N ARG A 226 -38.26 1.28 20.81
CA ARG A 226 -37.65 2.25 21.74
C ARG A 226 -37.09 3.47 21.01
N LEU A 227 -36.37 3.22 19.91
CA LEU A 227 -35.72 4.24 19.11
C LEU A 227 -36.68 5.15 18.34
N MET A 228 -37.89 4.68 17.99
CA MET A 228 -38.84 5.45 17.17
C MET A 228 -40.08 5.93 17.92
N VAL A 229 -40.53 5.19 18.94
CA VAL A 229 -41.85 5.39 19.56
C VAL A 229 -41.72 5.86 21.02
N GLU A 230 -40.73 5.36 21.75
CA GLU A 230 -40.63 5.65 23.18
C GLU A 230 -39.95 6.99 23.47
N LYS A 231 -40.28 7.58 24.64
CA LYS A 231 -39.66 8.80 25.16
C LYS A 231 -38.15 8.61 25.41
N SER A 232 -37.73 7.41 25.77
CA SER A 232 -36.31 7.05 25.99
C SER A 232 -35.45 7.24 24.73
N GLY A 233 -36.02 7.08 23.53
CA GLY A 233 -35.33 7.34 22.26
C GLY A 233 -35.40 8.80 21.79
N GLN A 234 -36.19 9.67 22.44
CA GLN A 234 -36.43 11.05 21.98
C GLN A 234 -35.13 11.88 21.98
N GLU A 235 -34.29 11.74 23.01
CA GLU A 235 -33.04 12.49 23.11
C GLU A 235 -32.06 12.14 21.97
N ILE A 236 -32.03 10.88 21.54
CA ILE A 236 -31.20 10.43 20.40
C ILE A 236 -31.74 11.02 19.09
N ARG A 237 -33.06 11.03 18.90
CA ARG A 237 -33.70 11.64 17.72
C ARG A 237 -33.47 13.15 17.68
N ASP A 238 -33.58 13.84 18.82
CA ASP A 238 -33.34 15.29 18.93
C ASP A 238 -31.88 15.65 18.60
N ARG A 239 -30.92 14.83 19.07
CA ARG A 239 -29.50 14.99 18.70
C ARG A 239 -29.27 14.75 17.21
N CYS A 240 -29.94 13.78 16.61
CA CYS A 240 -29.88 13.54 15.17
C CYS A 240 -30.44 14.73 14.38
N ILE A 241 -31.58 15.29 14.80
CA ILE A 241 -32.19 16.47 14.17
C ILE A 241 -31.26 17.68 14.28
N ALA A 242 -30.68 17.95 15.47
CA ALA A 242 -29.75 19.06 15.68
C ALA A 242 -28.46 18.95 14.83
N LEU A 243 -27.98 17.72 14.59
CA LEU A 243 -26.85 17.48 13.69
C LEU A 243 -27.22 17.75 12.23
N LYS A 244 -28.42 17.37 11.78
CA LYS A 244 -28.92 17.67 10.43
C LYS A 244 -29.10 19.17 10.20
N GLU A 245 -29.62 19.90 11.18
CA GLU A 245 -29.77 21.36 11.10
C GLU A 245 -28.41 22.06 11.01
N LYS A 246 -27.41 21.63 11.79
CA LYS A 246 -26.04 22.14 11.70
C LYS A 246 -25.40 21.90 10.33
N ALA A 247 -25.63 20.74 9.73
CA ALA A 247 -25.12 20.42 8.40
C ALA A 247 -25.76 21.30 7.30
N ASN A 248 -27.06 21.59 7.41
CA ASN A 248 -27.79 22.43 6.46
C ASN A 248 -27.54 23.95 6.61
N LEU A 249 -27.00 24.40 7.75
CA LEU A 249 -26.67 25.81 8.02
C LEU A 249 -25.32 26.27 7.41
N CYS A 250 -24.59 25.38 6.74
CA CYS A 250 -23.34 25.72 6.06
C CYS A 250 -23.50 25.94 4.53
N PRO A 251 -24.16 27.02 4.07
CA PRO A 251 -23.94 27.51 2.71
C PRO A 251 -23.69 29.03 2.68
N LYS A 252 -22.44 29.48 2.42
CA LYS A 252 -22.07 30.82 1.87
C LYS A 252 -20.56 31.11 1.93
N GLN A 253 -19.72 30.56 1.04
CA GLN A 253 -18.40 31.16 0.72
C GLN A 253 -17.92 30.86 -0.72
N ALA A 254 -18.82 30.87 -1.71
CA ALA A 254 -18.41 30.78 -3.11
C ALA A 254 -19.36 31.58 -4.01
N LYS A 255 -19.30 32.92 -3.93
CA LYS A 255 -19.86 33.85 -4.94
C LYS A 255 -19.46 35.28 -4.58
N HIS A 256 -18.35 35.78 -5.14
CA HIS A 256 -18.17 37.16 -5.58
C HIS A 256 -16.76 37.37 -6.14
N HIS A 257 -16.64 37.44 -7.45
CA HIS A 257 -15.82 38.33 -8.30
C HIS A 257 -16.23 37.92 -9.73
N GLY A 258 -16.93 38.70 -10.55
CA GLY A 258 -17.02 40.15 -10.67
C GLY A 258 -16.65 40.50 -12.12
N GLU A 259 -17.67 40.74 -12.93
CA GLU A 259 -17.68 40.84 -14.40
C GLU A 259 -16.81 41.96 -15.01
N LEU A 260 -16.28 41.74 -16.21
CA LEU A 260 -15.98 42.80 -17.18
C LEU A 260 -16.43 42.39 -18.60
N LYS A 261 -17.03 43.38 -19.26
CA LYS A 261 -17.94 43.36 -20.43
C LYS A 261 -17.41 42.67 -21.70
N ARG A 262 -18.33 42.01 -22.43
CA ARG A 262 -18.19 41.63 -23.85
C ARG A 262 -18.63 42.77 -24.78
N ASN A 263 -17.99 42.89 -25.94
CA ASN A 263 -18.68 43.11 -27.22
C ASN A 263 -17.91 42.42 -28.37
N PRO A 264 -18.58 42.03 -29.48
CA PRO A 264 -18.21 40.87 -30.30
C PRO A 264 -17.73 41.22 -31.71
N SER A 265 -16.87 40.38 -32.31
CA SER A 265 -16.98 39.96 -33.72
C SER A 265 -15.86 38.98 -34.10
N THR A 266 -16.26 38.00 -34.91
CA THR A 266 -15.50 36.99 -35.66
C THR A 266 -15.01 35.74 -34.92
N GLU A 267 -15.60 34.62 -35.35
CA GLU A 267 -15.46 33.22 -34.93
C GLU A 267 -14.11 32.63 -35.36
N GLU A 268 -13.47 31.87 -34.46
CA GLU A 268 -13.28 30.41 -34.57
C GLU A 268 -12.56 29.88 -33.30
N GLY A 269 -13.38 29.32 -32.39
CA GLY A 269 -13.09 28.36 -31.32
C GLY A 269 -11.76 28.38 -30.54
N PHE A 270 -11.63 29.24 -29.54
CA PHE A 270 -10.74 29.05 -28.37
C PHE A 270 -11.58 28.67 -27.11
N PRO A 271 -11.00 28.61 -25.90
CA PRO A 271 -10.50 27.42 -25.21
C PRO A 271 -11.27 27.21 -23.89
N THR A 272 -11.25 26.01 -23.28
CA THR A 272 -11.83 25.89 -21.93
C THR A 272 -10.99 24.99 -21.07
N GLY A 273 -10.42 25.63 -20.04
CA GLY A 273 -9.54 25.05 -19.05
C GLY A 273 -10.12 23.81 -18.41
N THR A 274 -9.21 22.91 -18.05
CA THR A 274 -9.55 21.68 -17.36
C THR A 274 -8.62 21.56 -16.15
N VAL A 275 -9.28 21.51 -15.01
CA VAL A 275 -8.73 21.46 -13.66
C VAL A 275 -7.98 20.16 -13.46
N SER A 276 -6.72 20.33 -13.07
CA SER A 276 -5.73 19.31 -12.70
C SER A 276 -6.11 18.59 -11.40
N THR A 277 -6.08 17.25 -11.38
CA THR A 277 -6.09 16.46 -10.14
C THR A 277 -5.08 15.28 -10.23
N ALA A 278 -4.31 15.12 -9.15
CA ALA A 278 -2.94 14.58 -9.14
C ALA A 278 -2.81 13.07 -8.83
N PRO A 279 -1.79 12.37 -9.39
CA PRO A 279 -1.45 10.96 -9.09
C PRO A 279 -0.35 10.78 -8.01
N THR A 280 -0.20 9.56 -7.50
CA THR A 280 0.75 9.12 -6.43
C THR A 280 2.23 9.13 -6.88
N ARG A 281 3.15 9.76 -6.12
CA ARG A 281 4.49 10.24 -6.54
C ARG A 281 5.67 9.75 -5.66
N SER A 282 6.03 8.46 -5.69
CA SER A 282 7.40 8.01 -5.33
C SER A 282 8.04 7.40 -6.59
N PRO A 283 9.29 7.72 -6.92
CA PRO A 283 9.86 7.31 -8.20
C PRO A 283 10.12 5.80 -8.23
N ASN A 284 9.75 5.18 -9.34
CA ASN A 284 9.92 3.76 -9.53
C ASN A 284 11.39 3.43 -9.85
N PRO A 285 12.06 2.55 -9.08
CA PRO A 285 13.44 2.16 -9.36
C PRO A 285 13.67 1.58 -10.76
N MET A 286 12.67 0.88 -11.34
CA MET A 286 12.78 0.35 -12.71
C MET A 286 12.81 1.47 -13.75
N LEU A 287 11.91 2.47 -13.67
CA LEU A 287 11.95 3.67 -14.53
C LEU A 287 13.18 4.53 -14.28
N LEU A 288 13.68 4.62 -13.05
CA LEU A 288 14.93 5.35 -12.80
C LEU A 288 16.10 4.65 -13.49
N LEU A 289 16.23 3.32 -13.36
CA LEU A 289 17.23 2.55 -14.10
C LEU A 289 17.05 2.69 -15.62
N ALA A 290 15.81 2.68 -16.10
CA ALA A 290 15.49 2.91 -17.51
C ALA A 290 16.04 4.24 -18.00
N ASN A 291 15.83 5.32 -17.25
CA ASN A 291 16.39 6.63 -17.57
C ASN A 291 17.92 6.61 -17.55
N ILE A 292 18.55 5.94 -16.57
CA ILE A 292 20.02 5.84 -16.47
C ILE A 292 20.58 5.16 -17.71
N LEU A 293 20.00 4.03 -18.12
CA LEU A 293 20.44 3.28 -19.29
C LEU A 293 20.15 4.05 -20.59
N HIS A 294 19.00 4.71 -20.68
CA HIS A 294 18.68 5.57 -21.83
C HIS A 294 19.70 6.71 -21.98
N ALA A 295 20.07 7.38 -20.89
CA ALA A 295 21.11 8.42 -20.89
C ALA A 295 22.49 7.90 -21.33
N LYS A 296 22.71 6.58 -21.25
CA LYS A 296 23.93 5.89 -21.72
C LYS A 296 23.80 5.35 -23.15
N GLY A 297 22.73 5.69 -23.85
CA GLY A 297 22.52 5.36 -25.26
C GLY A 297 21.87 4.00 -25.50
N PHE A 298 21.17 3.42 -24.51
CA PHE A 298 20.33 2.25 -24.73
C PHE A 298 18.92 2.68 -25.15
N SER A 299 18.37 2.01 -26.16
CA SER A 299 16.95 2.12 -26.51
C SER A 299 16.15 1.33 -25.47
N ILE A 300 15.10 1.91 -24.89
CA ILE A 300 14.34 1.26 -23.80
C ILE A 300 12.96 0.82 -24.26
N THR A 301 12.60 -0.40 -23.91
CA THR A 301 11.24 -0.91 -24.05
C THR A 301 10.73 -1.47 -22.74
N ILE A 302 9.54 -1.05 -22.35
CA ILE A 302 8.92 -1.43 -21.08
C ILE A 302 7.75 -2.38 -21.36
N ILE A 303 7.82 -3.57 -20.77
CA ILE A 303 6.65 -4.46 -20.68
C ILE A 303 6.01 -4.27 -19.31
N HIS A 304 4.70 -4.08 -19.29
CA HIS A 304 3.93 -3.94 -18.06
C HIS A 304 2.58 -4.64 -18.17
N THR A 305 1.99 -4.98 -17.03
CA THR A 305 0.61 -5.52 -16.95
C THR A 305 -0.44 -4.43 -17.18
N HIS A 306 -1.69 -4.81 -17.47
CA HIS A 306 -2.83 -3.90 -17.39
C HIS A 306 -3.05 -3.41 -15.95
N PHE A 307 -2.85 -4.31 -15.00
CA PHE A 307 -2.80 -4.01 -13.59
C PHE A 307 -1.64 -3.07 -13.32
N ASN A 308 -1.94 -1.87 -12.81
CA ASN A 308 -0.93 -0.89 -12.43
C ASN A 308 0.06 -0.61 -13.58
N SER A 309 -0.47 -0.13 -14.72
CA SER A 309 0.28 0.17 -15.96
C SER A 309 0.85 1.60 -16.00
N PRO A 310 2.11 1.86 -16.36
CA PRO A 310 2.66 3.21 -16.29
C PRO A 310 1.97 4.13 -17.29
N ASN A 311 1.88 5.43 -17.00
CA ASN A 311 1.43 6.39 -18.01
C ASN A 311 2.57 6.69 -19.00
N PRO A 312 2.48 6.24 -20.27
CA PRO A 312 3.55 6.43 -21.25
C PRO A 312 3.82 7.91 -21.56
N ALA A 313 2.83 8.79 -21.37
CA ALA A 313 2.98 10.23 -21.59
C ALA A 313 4.04 10.87 -20.67
N ASN A 314 4.32 10.26 -19.51
CA ASN A 314 5.37 10.71 -18.60
C ASN A 314 6.77 10.27 -19.04
N TYR A 315 6.89 9.36 -20.01
CA TYR A 315 8.16 8.80 -20.46
C TYR A 315 8.17 8.67 -21.99
N PRO A 316 8.05 9.77 -22.74
CA PRO A 316 7.93 9.74 -24.20
C PRO A 316 9.16 9.17 -24.92
N LEU A 317 10.27 9.02 -24.20
CA LEU A 317 11.52 8.45 -24.69
C LEU A 317 11.52 6.91 -24.71
N PHE A 318 10.54 6.27 -24.06
CA PHE A 318 10.45 4.81 -23.95
C PHE A 318 9.31 4.26 -24.79
N THR A 319 9.47 3.02 -25.27
CA THR A 319 8.39 2.26 -25.90
C THR A 319 7.68 1.42 -24.85
N PHE A 320 6.34 1.40 -24.85
CA PHE A 320 5.56 0.65 -23.87
C PHE A 320 4.73 -0.45 -24.54
N HIS A 321 4.74 -1.64 -23.95
CA HIS A 321 3.92 -2.77 -24.34
C HIS A 321 3.15 -3.28 -23.14
N SER A 322 1.83 -3.26 -23.26
CA SER A 322 0.94 -3.79 -22.23
C SER A 322 0.65 -5.25 -22.48
N ILE A 323 0.65 -6.07 -21.43
CA ILE A 323 0.25 -7.46 -21.47
C ILE A 323 -0.96 -7.73 -20.55
N PRO A 324 -1.85 -8.66 -20.93
CA PRO A 324 -2.87 -9.15 -20.02
C PRO A 324 -2.23 -9.88 -18.83
N ASP A 325 -2.77 -9.60 -17.64
CA ASP A 325 -2.36 -10.20 -16.35
C ASP A 325 -3.30 -11.31 -15.87
N GLY A 326 -4.43 -11.50 -16.56
CA GLY A 326 -5.42 -12.51 -16.22
C GLY A 326 -6.08 -12.32 -14.85
N LEU A 327 -5.98 -11.14 -14.24
CA LEU A 327 -6.54 -10.87 -12.93
C LEU A 327 -8.03 -10.53 -13.02
N SER A 328 -8.85 -11.19 -12.21
CA SER A 328 -10.21 -10.71 -11.92
C SER A 328 -10.16 -9.41 -11.12
N LYS A 329 -11.28 -8.67 -11.06
CA LYS A 329 -11.38 -7.46 -10.23
C LYS A 329 -11.09 -7.74 -8.76
N THR A 330 -11.51 -8.90 -8.26
CA THR A 330 -11.30 -9.31 -6.86
C THR A 330 -9.83 -9.63 -6.60
N GLU A 331 -9.16 -10.33 -7.52
CA GLU A 331 -7.74 -10.63 -7.41
C GLU A 331 -6.90 -9.36 -7.55
N ALA A 332 -7.22 -8.46 -8.48
CA ALA A 332 -6.57 -7.16 -8.61
C ALA A 332 -6.78 -6.25 -7.39
N SER A 333 -7.82 -6.50 -6.60
CA SER A 333 -8.15 -5.76 -5.38
C SER A 333 -7.77 -6.52 -4.10
N THR A 334 -7.02 -7.62 -4.21
CA THR A 334 -6.66 -8.43 -3.05
C THR A 334 -5.69 -7.69 -2.12
N ALA A 335 -5.90 -7.82 -0.82
CA ALA A 335 -4.96 -7.38 0.21
C ALA A 335 -3.81 -8.40 0.45
N ASP A 336 -3.76 -9.49 -0.32
CA ASP A 336 -2.72 -10.54 -0.26
C ASP A 336 -1.78 -10.46 -1.47
N VAL A 337 -0.62 -9.83 -1.29
CA VAL A 337 0.33 -9.57 -2.38
C VAL A 337 1.11 -10.79 -2.76
N ILE A 338 1.29 -11.72 -1.84
CA ILE A 338 1.93 -12.97 -2.18
C ILE A 338 1.01 -13.74 -3.10
N ALA A 339 -0.29 -13.82 -2.79
CA ALA A 339 -1.26 -14.39 -3.71
C ALA A 339 -1.30 -13.64 -5.06
N LEU A 340 -1.31 -12.30 -5.05
CA LEU A 340 -1.28 -11.48 -6.27
C LEU A 340 -0.03 -11.72 -7.11
N LEU A 341 1.17 -11.68 -6.51
CA LEU A 341 2.44 -11.90 -7.18
C LEU A 341 2.54 -13.35 -7.68
N SER A 342 2.06 -14.32 -6.93
CA SER A 342 1.98 -15.72 -7.36
C SER A 342 1.07 -15.86 -8.58
N LEU A 343 -0.12 -15.24 -8.55
CA LEU A 343 -1.03 -15.20 -9.71
C LEU A 343 -0.38 -14.53 -10.91
N LEU A 344 0.30 -13.38 -10.73
CA LEU A 344 1.03 -12.73 -11.81
C LEU A 344 2.14 -13.61 -12.37
N ASN A 345 2.89 -14.32 -11.52
CA ASN A 345 3.94 -15.26 -11.94
C ASN A 345 3.38 -16.50 -12.68
N ILE A 346 2.10 -16.79 -12.55
CA ILE A 346 1.41 -17.86 -13.28
C ILE A 346 0.80 -17.31 -14.58
N ASN A 347 -0.02 -16.27 -14.46
CA ASN A 347 -0.85 -15.74 -15.55
C ASN A 347 -0.03 -15.00 -16.61
N CYS A 348 1.04 -14.30 -16.21
CA CYS A 348 1.81 -13.48 -17.14
C CYS A 348 2.78 -14.28 -18.00
N VAL A 349 3.02 -15.58 -17.73
CA VAL A 349 4.03 -16.38 -18.44
C VAL A 349 3.82 -16.36 -19.95
N ALA A 350 2.63 -16.77 -20.41
CA ALA A 350 2.33 -16.84 -21.84
C ALA A 350 2.23 -15.44 -22.48
N PRO A 351 1.44 -14.49 -21.94
CA PRO A 351 1.37 -13.13 -22.49
C PRO A 351 2.72 -12.42 -22.59
N PHE A 352 3.56 -12.55 -21.56
CA PHE A 352 4.89 -11.97 -21.55
C PHE A 352 5.82 -12.64 -22.57
N ARG A 353 5.80 -13.97 -22.68
CA ARG A 353 6.56 -14.70 -23.69
C ARG A 353 6.15 -14.32 -25.09
N ASP A 354 4.86 -14.21 -25.36
CA ASP A 354 4.34 -13.90 -26.69
C ASP A 354 4.71 -12.47 -27.08
N CYS A 355 4.55 -11.51 -26.16
CA CYS A 355 4.98 -10.14 -26.36
C CYS A 355 6.50 -10.05 -26.62
N LEU A 356 7.32 -10.69 -25.78
CA LEU A 356 8.77 -10.71 -25.94
C LEU A 356 9.21 -11.39 -27.26
N SER A 357 8.53 -12.47 -27.66
CA SER A 357 8.82 -13.16 -28.92
C SER A 357 8.52 -12.29 -30.14
N GLN A 358 7.42 -11.53 -30.11
CA GLN A 358 7.07 -10.57 -31.16
C GLN A 358 8.13 -9.47 -31.27
N LEU A 359 8.56 -8.93 -30.13
CA LEU A 359 9.61 -7.91 -30.07
C LEU A 359 10.95 -8.40 -30.62
N LEU A 360 11.32 -9.65 -30.29
CA LEU A 360 12.56 -10.27 -30.81
C LEU A 360 12.49 -10.61 -32.30
N SER A 361 11.28 -10.84 -32.84
CA SER A 361 11.07 -11.23 -34.23
C SER A 361 10.98 -10.05 -35.20
N ASN A 362 10.93 -8.81 -34.69
CA ASN A 362 10.78 -7.62 -35.52
C ASN A 362 12.12 -7.23 -36.19
N PRO A 363 12.29 -7.47 -37.51
CA PRO A 363 13.57 -7.21 -38.18
C PRO A 363 13.83 -5.71 -38.41
N SER A 364 12.83 -4.86 -38.18
CA SER A 364 12.94 -3.41 -38.35
C SER A 364 13.44 -2.67 -37.11
N GLU A 365 13.57 -3.37 -35.98
CA GLU A 365 13.97 -2.79 -34.69
C GLU A 365 15.39 -3.23 -34.29
N GLU A 366 16.05 -2.44 -33.44
CA GLU A 366 17.36 -2.79 -32.89
C GLU A 366 17.26 -4.09 -32.06
N PRO A 367 18.27 -4.99 -32.14
CA PRO A 367 18.25 -6.24 -31.40
C PRO A 367 18.22 -5.99 -29.89
N ILE A 368 17.38 -6.77 -29.20
CA ILE A 368 17.26 -6.75 -27.74
C ILE A 368 18.49 -7.43 -27.14
N ALA A 369 19.28 -6.67 -26.40
CA ALA A 369 20.52 -7.17 -25.79
C ALA A 369 20.25 -7.99 -24.53
N CYS A 370 19.26 -7.57 -23.72
CA CYS A 370 18.87 -8.28 -22.51
C CYS A 370 17.46 -7.89 -22.06
N LEU A 371 16.91 -8.74 -21.20
CA LEU A 371 15.73 -8.47 -20.39
C LEU A 371 16.16 -8.13 -18.95
N ILE A 372 15.65 -7.03 -18.38
CA ILE A 372 15.83 -6.65 -16.98
C ILE A 372 14.48 -6.74 -16.27
N THR A 373 14.40 -7.51 -15.19
CA THR A 373 13.15 -7.68 -14.41
C THR A 373 13.38 -7.51 -12.93
N ASP A 374 12.33 -7.17 -12.17
CA ASP A 374 12.37 -7.35 -10.71
C ASP A 374 12.52 -8.85 -10.38
N ALA A 375 13.22 -9.15 -9.29
CA ALA A 375 13.41 -10.51 -8.80
C ALA A 375 12.09 -11.23 -8.45
N VAL A 376 11.05 -10.49 -8.04
CA VAL A 376 9.75 -11.10 -7.69
C VAL A 376 9.02 -11.64 -8.92
N TRP A 377 9.39 -11.22 -10.13
CA TRP A 377 8.93 -11.77 -11.41
C TRP A 377 9.78 -12.98 -11.81
N HIS A 378 9.86 -13.98 -10.94
CA HIS A 378 10.75 -15.13 -11.11
C HIS A 378 10.46 -15.95 -12.37
N PHE A 379 9.20 -15.97 -12.85
CA PHE A 379 8.82 -16.68 -14.08
C PHE A 379 9.60 -16.22 -15.33
N THR A 380 10.02 -14.95 -15.34
CA THR A 380 10.67 -14.34 -16.50
C THR A 380 12.03 -14.96 -16.82
N GLN A 381 12.68 -15.64 -15.86
CA GLN A 381 13.90 -16.40 -16.13
C GLN A 381 13.66 -17.55 -17.10
N ALA A 382 12.59 -18.33 -16.89
CA ALA A 382 12.25 -19.45 -17.77
C ALA A 382 11.88 -18.96 -19.17
N VAL A 383 11.15 -17.83 -19.26
CA VAL A 383 10.80 -17.21 -20.54
C VAL A 383 12.06 -16.73 -21.27
N ALA A 384 12.95 -16.01 -20.58
CA ALA A 384 14.20 -15.52 -21.15
C ALA A 384 15.07 -16.66 -21.67
N ASN A 385 15.21 -17.75 -20.90
CA ASN A 385 15.94 -18.95 -21.32
C ASN A 385 15.32 -19.58 -22.59
N SER A 386 13.99 -19.68 -22.68
CA SER A 386 13.30 -20.25 -23.84
C SER A 386 13.53 -19.45 -25.12
N LEU A 387 13.78 -18.15 -24.99
CA LEU A 387 14.04 -17.23 -26.10
C LEU A 387 15.53 -16.93 -26.28
N LYS A 388 16.41 -17.63 -25.54
CA LYS A 388 17.87 -17.42 -25.53
C LYS A 388 18.28 -15.97 -25.27
N LEU A 389 17.50 -15.25 -24.46
CA LEU A 389 17.76 -13.87 -24.10
C LEU A 389 18.40 -13.79 -22.70
N PRO A 390 19.53 -13.08 -22.51
CA PRO A 390 20.08 -12.84 -21.19
C PRO A 390 19.09 -12.09 -20.30
N ARG A 391 18.89 -12.58 -19.06
CA ARG A 391 18.09 -11.90 -18.04
C ARG A 391 19.00 -11.26 -16.99
N MET A 392 18.86 -9.97 -16.77
CA MET A 392 19.38 -9.27 -15.59
C MET A 392 18.25 -9.09 -14.59
N VAL A 393 18.59 -9.05 -13.31
CA VAL A 393 17.62 -8.81 -12.23
C VAL A 393 17.90 -7.46 -11.60
N LEU A 394 16.89 -6.61 -11.42
CA LEU A 394 16.95 -5.45 -10.53
C LEU A 394 16.37 -5.85 -9.16
N ARG A 395 17.07 -5.46 -8.09
CA ARG A 395 16.54 -5.51 -6.73
C ARG A 395 16.18 -4.12 -6.23
N THR A 396 14.97 -4.03 -5.69
CA THR A 396 14.32 -2.79 -5.23
C THR A 396 14.33 -2.62 -3.71
N SER A 397 14.83 -3.61 -2.97
CA SER A 397 15.11 -3.57 -1.53
C SER A 397 16.60 -3.28 -1.25
N SER A 398 17.00 -3.09 0.00
CA SER A 398 18.43 -3.08 0.38
C SER A 398 19.08 -4.47 0.24
N VAL A 399 20.41 -4.51 0.12
CA VAL A 399 21.19 -5.76 0.04
C VAL A 399 21.04 -6.54 1.34
N SER A 400 21.12 -5.83 2.46
CA SER A 400 20.99 -6.37 3.82
C SER A 400 19.63 -7.02 4.05
N SER A 401 18.55 -6.38 3.61
CA SER A 401 17.19 -6.94 3.69
C SER A 401 17.04 -8.17 2.81
N PHE A 402 17.65 -8.18 1.62
CA PHE A 402 17.60 -9.37 0.76
C PHE A 402 18.32 -10.57 1.38
N LEU A 403 19.47 -10.37 2.03
CA LEU A 403 20.15 -11.42 2.79
C LEU A 403 19.31 -11.91 3.98
N ALA A 404 18.64 -10.98 4.68
CA ALA A 404 17.75 -11.34 5.77
C ALA A 404 16.58 -12.23 5.30
N VAL A 405 15.94 -11.85 4.18
CA VAL A 405 14.91 -12.70 3.56
C VAL A 405 15.47 -14.04 3.10
N ALA A 406 16.66 -14.03 2.47
CA ALA A 406 17.29 -15.26 2.01
C ALA A 406 17.58 -16.23 3.15
N ALA A 407 17.83 -15.74 4.36
CA ALA A 407 18.05 -16.53 5.57
C ALA A 407 16.78 -16.81 6.38
N CYS A 408 15.62 -16.21 6.07
CA CYS A 408 14.36 -16.43 6.83
C CYS A 408 13.90 -17.90 6.89
N HIS A 409 14.29 -18.76 5.95
CA HIS A 409 14.02 -20.20 6.03
C HIS A 409 14.67 -20.89 7.25
N ILE A 410 15.71 -20.28 7.82
CA ILE A 410 16.44 -20.74 9.02
C ILE A 410 15.73 -20.31 10.31
N CYS A 411 15.01 -19.16 10.28
CA CYS A 411 14.50 -18.50 11.49
C CYS A 411 13.08 -18.90 11.91
N ARG A 412 12.38 -19.78 11.16
CA ARG A 412 11.02 -20.27 11.51
C ARG A 412 10.95 -21.15 12.77
N LYS A 413 12.01 -21.17 13.60
CA LYS A 413 12.12 -21.99 14.82
C LYS A 413 12.05 -21.21 16.14
N VAL A 414 11.90 -19.88 16.14
CA VAL A 414 12.16 -19.09 17.37
C VAL A 414 11.18 -17.94 17.60
N ASP A 415 9.88 -18.21 17.69
CA ASP A 415 8.91 -17.21 18.17
C ASP A 415 9.12 -16.81 19.64
N SER A 416 9.79 -17.65 20.42
CA SER A 416 10.03 -17.41 21.86
C SER A 416 11.23 -16.51 22.17
N GLN A 417 11.98 -16.02 21.17
CA GLN A 417 13.19 -15.21 21.39
C GLN A 417 13.31 -14.00 20.44
N LEU A 418 12.27 -13.19 20.35
CA LEU A 418 12.24 -11.98 19.51
C LEU A 418 13.45 -11.03 19.71
N GLU A 419 13.98 -10.95 20.93
CA GLU A 419 15.14 -10.11 21.26
C GLU A 419 16.50 -10.78 21.03
N SER A 420 16.54 -12.07 20.71
CA SER A 420 17.79 -12.78 20.41
C SER A 420 18.40 -12.26 19.12
N SER A 421 19.74 -12.14 19.11
CA SER A 421 20.51 -11.87 17.90
C SER A 421 20.37 -13.03 16.91
N VAL A 422 20.43 -12.73 15.62
CA VAL A 422 20.56 -13.71 14.56
C VAL A 422 22.04 -13.76 14.19
N PRO A 423 22.82 -14.77 14.67
CA PRO A 423 24.27 -14.76 14.55
C PRO A 423 24.74 -14.62 13.11
N GLU A 424 24.02 -15.26 12.18
CA GLU A 424 24.32 -15.18 10.76
C GLU A 424 24.00 -13.81 10.18
N LEU A 425 23.18 -12.96 10.79
CA LEU A 425 22.70 -11.68 10.23
C LEU A 425 22.94 -10.49 11.15
N LEU A 426 23.97 -10.52 12.00
CA LEU A 426 24.26 -9.40 12.90
C LEU A 426 24.31 -8.06 12.15
N PRO A 427 23.74 -6.97 12.72
CA PRO A 427 23.19 -6.87 14.09
C PRO A 427 21.68 -7.16 14.18
N LEU A 428 21.08 -7.89 13.23
CA LEU A 428 19.65 -8.19 13.27
C LEU A 428 19.29 -9.09 14.45
N LYS A 429 18.17 -8.77 15.09
CA LYS A 429 17.45 -9.63 16.02
C LYS A 429 16.32 -10.36 15.31
N VAL A 430 15.78 -11.40 15.94
CA VAL A 430 14.64 -12.15 15.39
C VAL A 430 13.45 -11.23 15.08
N LYS A 431 13.16 -10.23 15.93
CA LYS A 431 12.10 -9.24 15.69
C LYS A 431 12.31 -8.35 14.46
N ASP A 432 13.56 -8.20 14.01
CA ASP A 432 13.92 -7.34 12.88
C ASP A 432 13.79 -8.06 11.54
N LEU A 433 13.68 -9.38 11.56
CA LEU A 433 13.60 -10.17 10.34
C LEU A 433 12.36 -9.78 9.51
N PRO A 434 12.46 -9.84 8.18
CA PRO A 434 11.33 -9.59 7.31
C PRO A 434 10.19 -10.57 7.60
N VAL A 435 9.06 -10.06 8.06
CA VAL A 435 7.78 -10.78 8.14
C VAL A 435 7.04 -10.62 6.77
N ILE A 436 5.89 -11.26 6.43
CA ILE A 436 5.04 -11.44 5.17
C ILE A 436 3.48 -11.70 5.34
N ASN A 437 2.59 -10.75 5.00
CA ASN A 437 1.20 -10.67 4.46
C ASN A 437 0.89 -11.73 3.51
N THR A 438 0.53 -12.89 4.03
CA THR A 438 -0.09 -13.89 3.18
C THR A 438 -1.08 -14.72 3.97
N ARG A 439 -2.20 -15.05 3.32
CA ARG A 439 -3.12 -16.09 3.80
C ARG A 439 -2.45 -17.47 3.80
N ASN A 440 -1.34 -17.59 3.08
CA ASN A 440 -0.56 -18.80 2.91
C ASN A 440 0.96 -18.51 3.06
N PRO A 441 1.51 -18.66 4.28
CA PRO A 441 2.94 -18.46 4.57
C PRO A 441 3.88 -19.30 3.69
N GLU A 442 3.41 -20.46 3.22
CA GLU A 442 4.17 -21.31 2.33
C GLU A 442 4.34 -20.68 0.94
N ASP A 443 3.32 -19.98 0.43
CA ASP A 443 3.42 -19.25 -0.85
C ASP A 443 4.46 -18.13 -0.77
N PHE A 444 4.60 -17.48 0.39
CA PHE A 444 5.63 -16.46 0.60
C PHE A 444 7.02 -17.09 0.52
N CYS A 445 7.25 -18.17 1.28
CA CYS A 445 8.52 -18.89 1.20
C CYS A 445 8.78 -19.40 -0.22
N GLN A 446 7.79 -19.94 -0.92
CA GLN A 446 7.93 -20.43 -2.29
C GLN A 446 8.25 -19.30 -3.28
N LEU A 447 7.57 -18.16 -3.18
CA LEU A 447 7.84 -16.98 -4.01
C LEU A 447 9.27 -16.51 -3.83
N PHE A 448 9.76 -16.41 -2.59
CA PHE A 448 11.11 -15.94 -2.31
C PHE A 448 12.18 -16.98 -2.64
N VAL A 449 11.95 -18.26 -2.36
CA VAL A 449 12.83 -19.35 -2.79
C VAL A 449 12.93 -19.35 -4.33
N SER A 450 11.82 -19.18 -5.03
CA SER A 450 11.79 -19.07 -6.48
C SER A 450 12.52 -17.81 -6.96
N ALA A 451 12.25 -16.65 -6.36
CA ALA A 451 12.93 -15.40 -6.69
C ALA A 451 14.45 -15.51 -6.49
N ILE A 452 14.91 -16.08 -5.38
CA ILE A 452 16.34 -16.28 -5.10
C ILE A 452 16.95 -17.27 -6.09
N LYS A 453 16.31 -18.42 -6.31
CA LYS A 453 16.77 -19.45 -7.25
C LYS A 453 16.91 -18.88 -8.67
N GLU A 454 15.87 -18.21 -9.16
CA GLU A 454 15.86 -17.65 -10.51
C GLU A 454 16.73 -16.39 -10.62
N THR A 455 17.02 -15.70 -9.50
CA THR A 455 18.05 -14.65 -9.46
C THR A 455 19.44 -15.25 -9.61
N LYS A 456 19.76 -16.36 -8.91
CA LYS A 456 21.05 -17.06 -9.06
C LYS A 456 21.27 -17.62 -10.48
N ALA A 457 20.19 -17.90 -11.22
CA ALA A 457 20.22 -18.35 -12.60
C ALA A 457 20.29 -17.20 -13.63
N SER A 458 20.19 -15.95 -13.19
CA SER A 458 20.24 -14.78 -14.07
C SER A 458 21.66 -14.47 -14.55
N SER A 459 21.78 -13.59 -15.54
CA SER A 459 23.06 -13.13 -16.09
C SER A 459 23.74 -12.07 -15.21
N GLY A 460 23.06 -11.48 -14.23
CA GLY A 460 23.63 -10.46 -13.36
C GLY A 460 22.57 -9.72 -12.53
N LEU A 461 23.03 -9.09 -11.45
CA LEU A 461 22.18 -8.46 -10.45
C LEU A 461 22.49 -6.97 -10.33
N ILE A 462 21.49 -6.14 -10.54
CA ILE A 462 21.55 -4.69 -10.46
C ILE A 462 20.94 -4.28 -9.12
N TRP A 463 21.56 -3.35 -8.43
CA TRP A 463 21.09 -2.88 -7.13
C TRP A 463 21.01 -1.37 -7.06
N ASN A 464 19.86 -0.84 -6.59
CA ASN A 464 19.79 0.54 -6.13
C ASN A 464 20.40 0.64 -4.73
N SER A 465 21.73 0.52 -4.63
CA SER A 465 22.53 0.71 -3.42
C SER A 465 23.97 1.02 -3.85
N PHE A 466 24.84 1.39 -2.91
CA PHE A 466 26.24 1.71 -3.17
C PHE A 466 27.16 1.06 -2.14
N GLU A 467 28.41 0.84 -2.53
CA GLU A 467 29.39 0.05 -1.79
C GLU A 467 29.62 0.57 -0.37
N ASP A 468 29.91 1.86 -0.20
CA ASP A 468 30.15 2.47 1.11
C ASP A 468 28.98 2.38 2.11
N LEU A 469 27.76 2.05 1.63
CA LEU A 469 26.57 1.89 2.48
C LEU A 469 26.39 0.45 2.97
N GLU A 470 26.67 -0.54 2.11
CA GLU A 470 26.31 -1.95 2.31
C GLU A 470 27.46 -2.92 1.98
N GLU A 471 28.72 -2.50 2.11
CA GLU A 471 29.93 -3.28 1.78
C GLU A 471 29.89 -4.71 2.35
N SER A 472 29.64 -4.85 3.65
CA SER A 472 29.61 -6.17 4.31
C SER A 472 28.53 -7.10 3.73
N ALA A 473 27.35 -6.54 3.41
CA ALA A 473 26.27 -7.28 2.79
C ALA A 473 26.59 -7.65 1.34
N LEU A 474 27.24 -6.76 0.58
CA LEU A 474 27.68 -7.03 -0.80
C LEU A 474 28.75 -8.13 -0.86
N VAL A 475 29.74 -8.10 0.05
CA VAL A 475 30.79 -9.14 0.14
C VAL A 475 30.17 -10.51 0.39
N ARG A 476 29.22 -10.60 1.33
CA ARG A 476 28.53 -11.85 1.59
C ARG A 476 27.67 -12.30 0.42
N LEU A 477 26.95 -11.38 -0.21
CA LEU A 477 26.14 -11.69 -1.38
C LEU A 477 27.00 -12.29 -2.50
N HIS A 478 28.20 -11.76 -2.71
CA HIS A 478 29.16 -12.26 -3.70
C HIS A 478 29.59 -13.72 -3.46
N GLN A 479 29.63 -14.17 -2.19
CA GLN A 479 29.95 -15.56 -1.85
C GLN A 479 28.81 -16.52 -2.21
N ASP A 480 27.56 -16.07 -2.11
CA ASP A 480 26.36 -16.90 -2.30
C ASP A 480 25.77 -16.85 -3.72
N PHE A 481 26.11 -15.82 -4.50
CA PHE A 481 25.58 -15.57 -5.83
C PHE A 481 26.72 -15.62 -6.87
N PRO A 482 26.79 -16.69 -7.69
CA PRO A 482 27.85 -16.88 -8.67
C PRO A 482 27.62 -16.05 -9.95
N ILE A 483 27.15 -14.81 -9.80
CA ILE A 483 26.77 -13.92 -10.89
C ILE A 483 27.33 -12.51 -10.65
N PRO A 484 27.58 -11.72 -11.70
CA PRO A 484 28.03 -10.34 -11.55
C PRO A 484 27.05 -9.48 -10.76
N LEU A 485 27.57 -8.66 -9.84
CA LEU A 485 26.82 -7.73 -9.00
C LEU A 485 27.13 -6.28 -9.41
N PHE A 486 26.10 -5.47 -9.57
CA PHE A 486 26.20 -4.09 -10.01
C PHE A 486 25.46 -3.15 -9.02
N PRO A 487 26.11 -2.74 -7.90
CA PRO A 487 25.61 -1.67 -7.05
C PRO A 487 25.72 -0.32 -7.77
N VAL A 488 24.64 0.08 -8.43
CA VAL A 488 24.59 1.25 -9.32
C VAL A 488 23.84 2.43 -8.69
N GLY A 489 23.31 2.27 -7.48
CA GLY A 489 22.59 3.34 -6.77
C GLY A 489 23.52 4.42 -6.23
N PRO A 490 22.97 5.50 -5.64
CA PRO A 490 21.54 5.78 -5.51
C PRO A 490 20.93 6.35 -6.80
N PHE A 491 19.87 5.71 -7.31
CA PHE A 491 19.25 6.05 -8.60
C PHE A 491 18.69 7.48 -8.68
N GLN A 492 18.12 7.96 -7.59
CA GLN A 492 17.52 9.30 -7.54
C GLN A 492 18.54 10.43 -7.73
N LYS A 493 19.85 10.19 -7.55
CA LYS A 493 20.89 11.21 -7.74
C LYS A 493 21.45 11.29 -9.16
N TYR A 494 21.07 10.39 -10.06
CA TYR A 494 21.49 10.47 -11.47
C TYR A 494 20.84 11.62 -12.23
N PHE A 495 19.71 12.10 -11.73
CA PHE A 495 18.91 13.14 -12.36
C PHE A 495 18.66 14.27 -11.34
N PRO A 496 18.73 15.55 -11.74
CA PRO A 496 18.32 16.64 -10.88
C PRO A 496 16.91 16.42 -10.33
N THR A 497 16.66 16.78 -9.07
CA THR A 497 15.36 16.65 -8.39
C THR A 497 14.19 17.25 -9.18
N SER A 498 14.47 18.25 -10.03
CA SER A 498 13.51 18.94 -10.91
C SER A 498 13.21 18.22 -12.23
N SER A 499 13.94 17.15 -12.56
CA SER A 499 13.80 16.43 -13.84
C SER A 499 12.98 15.14 -13.75
N SER A 500 12.67 14.67 -12.54
CA SER A 500 11.74 13.56 -12.28
C SER A 500 10.28 14.03 -12.11
N SER A 501 10.05 15.33 -11.95
CA SER A 501 8.76 15.94 -11.62
C SER A 501 8.03 16.49 -12.86
N LEU A 502 7.66 15.62 -13.81
CA LEU A 502 6.91 15.98 -15.03
C LEU A 502 5.43 16.38 -14.80
N LEU A 503 5.01 16.77 -13.59
CA LEU A 503 3.60 17.06 -13.28
C LEU A 503 3.43 18.31 -12.42
N ALA A 504 2.28 19.00 -12.53
CA ALA A 504 1.92 20.14 -11.66
C ALA A 504 1.80 19.65 -10.20
N HIS A 505 2.75 20.04 -9.35
CA HIS A 505 2.72 19.67 -7.93
C HIS A 505 1.80 20.61 -7.16
N ASP A 506 1.20 20.08 -6.09
CA ASP A 506 0.69 20.93 -5.04
C ASP A 506 1.92 21.53 -4.33
N HIS A 507 2.35 22.69 -4.81
CA HIS A 507 3.52 23.40 -4.29
C HIS A 507 3.26 24.06 -2.92
N SER A 508 2.09 23.84 -2.30
CA SER A 508 1.81 24.32 -0.94
C SER A 508 2.85 23.83 0.07
N SER A 509 3.31 22.59 -0.06
CA SER A 509 4.37 22.03 0.80
C SER A 509 5.67 22.83 0.71
N ILE A 510 6.14 23.11 -0.51
CA ILE A 510 7.39 23.87 -0.72
C ILE A 510 7.21 25.32 -0.28
N THR A 511 6.10 25.95 -0.67
CA THR A 511 5.77 27.34 -0.27
C THR A 511 5.71 27.49 1.25
N TRP A 512 5.16 26.51 1.95
CA TRP A 512 5.14 26.51 3.42
C TRP A 512 6.55 26.32 3.99
N LEU A 513 7.34 25.39 3.45
CA LEU A 513 8.73 25.16 3.87
C LEU A 513 9.64 26.40 3.68
N ASP A 514 9.42 27.20 2.63
CA ASP A 514 10.16 28.45 2.38
C ASP A 514 10.01 29.47 3.52
N THR A 515 8.95 29.36 4.32
CA THR A 515 8.69 30.25 5.48
C THR A 515 9.32 29.75 6.78
N GLN A 516 9.92 28.55 6.77
CA GLN A 516 10.44 27.89 7.97
C GLN A 516 11.94 28.12 8.14
N THR A 517 12.40 28.07 9.39
CA THR A 517 13.84 28.16 9.71
C THR A 517 14.59 26.95 9.14
N PRO A 518 15.84 27.11 8.66
CA PRO A 518 16.66 25.99 8.24
C PRO A 518 16.74 24.90 9.31
N LYS A 519 16.61 23.63 8.87
CA LYS A 519 16.68 22.43 9.72
C LYS A 519 15.71 22.40 10.91
N SER A 520 14.59 23.12 10.87
CA SER A 520 13.60 23.13 11.96
C SER A 520 12.39 22.20 11.75
N VAL A 521 12.14 21.74 10.51
CA VAL A 521 10.91 21.01 10.19
C VAL A 521 11.12 19.49 10.27
N ILE A 522 10.21 18.78 10.92
CA ILE A 522 10.06 17.33 10.73
C ILE A 522 9.11 17.05 9.57
N TYR A 523 9.61 16.36 8.55
CA TYR A 523 8.78 15.76 7.52
C TYR A 523 8.27 14.40 8.00
N VAL A 524 6.98 14.11 7.83
CA VAL A 524 6.35 12.84 8.25
C VAL A 524 5.66 12.19 7.06
N SER A 525 6.09 10.98 6.69
CA SER A 525 5.51 10.21 5.59
C SER A 525 5.76 8.70 5.77
N PHE A 526 4.68 7.92 5.78
CA PHE A 526 4.74 6.46 5.90
C PHE A 526 4.57 5.74 4.56
N GLY A 527 4.91 6.43 3.47
CA GLY A 527 4.84 5.89 2.12
C GLY A 527 3.39 5.70 1.64
N SER A 528 3.27 4.94 0.55
CA SER A 528 1.99 4.71 -0.11
C SER A 528 1.14 3.61 0.53
N ILE A 529 1.75 2.77 1.40
CA ILE A 529 1.15 1.52 1.89
C ILE A 529 0.65 1.62 3.31
N ALA A 530 1.40 2.22 4.23
CA ALA A 530 1.17 2.02 5.67
C ALA A 530 -0.25 2.43 6.10
N THR A 531 -0.97 1.57 6.79
CA THR A 531 -2.26 1.91 7.41
C THR A 531 -2.12 1.93 8.92
N MET A 532 -2.79 2.86 9.59
CA MET A 532 -2.87 2.93 11.04
C MET A 532 -4.33 2.96 11.49
N ASP A 533 -4.57 2.54 12.73
CA ASP A 533 -5.87 2.76 13.35
C ASP A 533 -6.03 4.20 13.85
N GLU A 534 -7.24 4.52 14.30
CA GLU A 534 -7.58 5.87 14.77
C GLU A 534 -6.78 6.26 16.02
N ASN A 535 -6.52 5.32 16.94
CA ASN A 535 -5.79 5.61 18.17
C ASN A 535 -4.32 5.93 17.87
N GLU A 536 -3.68 5.12 17.03
CA GLU A 536 -2.32 5.36 16.55
C GLU A 536 -2.21 6.73 15.88
N PHE A 537 -3.17 7.08 15.01
CA PHE A 537 -3.22 8.37 14.34
C PHE A 537 -3.37 9.55 15.33
N LEU A 538 -4.21 9.40 16.35
CA LEU A 538 -4.42 10.43 17.37
C LEU A 538 -3.18 10.60 18.26
N GLU A 539 -2.55 9.52 18.72
CA GLU A 539 -1.31 9.58 19.49
C GLU A 539 -0.19 10.26 18.69
N MET A 540 -0.12 9.97 17.39
CA MET A 540 0.75 10.66 16.44
C MET A 540 0.48 12.16 16.35
N ALA A 541 -0.78 12.55 16.14
CA ALA A 541 -1.17 13.95 16.04
C ALA A 541 -0.81 14.72 17.33
N TRP A 542 -1.09 14.13 18.50
CA TRP A 542 -0.75 14.74 19.78
C TRP A 542 0.75 14.78 20.05
N GLY A 543 1.49 13.72 19.73
CA GLY A 543 2.95 13.70 19.87
C GLY A 543 3.63 14.76 19.00
N LEU A 544 3.17 14.93 17.76
CA LEU A 544 3.64 16.02 16.87
C LEU A 544 3.33 17.39 17.46
N ALA A 545 2.09 17.62 17.88
CA ALA A 545 1.69 18.90 18.45
C ALA A 545 2.49 19.27 19.71
N ASN A 546 2.67 18.30 20.63
CA ASN A 546 3.34 18.46 21.91
C ASN A 546 4.86 18.65 21.77
N SER A 547 5.47 18.13 20.71
CA SER A 547 6.91 18.29 20.45
C SER A 547 7.35 19.74 20.28
N ASN A 548 6.39 20.63 20.00
CA ASN A 548 6.57 22.03 19.70
C ASN A 548 7.53 22.30 18.51
N GLN A 549 7.78 21.30 17.67
CA GLN A 549 8.53 21.44 16.43
C GLN A 549 7.59 21.72 15.25
N PRO A 550 8.00 22.52 14.26
CA PRO A 550 7.31 22.59 12.98
C PRO A 550 7.28 21.23 12.27
N PHE A 551 6.16 20.88 11.66
CA PHE A 551 6.03 19.60 10.94
C PHE A 551 5.25 19.70 9.62
N LEU A 552 5.70 18.95 8.62
CA LEU A 552 4.98 18.70 7.38
C LEU A 552 4.54 17.23 7.38
N TRP A 553 3.24 16.97 7.48
CA TRP A 553 2.71 15.63 7.59
C TRP A 553 1.89 15.22 6.36
N VAL A 554 2.32 14.15 5.70
CA VAL A 554 1.56 13.50 4.63
C VAL A 554 0.54 12.54 5.24
N VAL A 555 -0.73 12.93 5.20
CA VAL A 555 -1.88 12.07 5.55
C VAL A 555 -2.60 11.75 4.26
N ARG A 556 -2.24 10.64 3.61
CA ARG A 556 -2.89 10.22 2.35
C ARG A 556 -4.28 9.63 2.63
N PRO A 557 -5.22 9.72 1.68
CA PRO A 557 -6.47 8.97 1.78
C PRO A 557 -6.24 7.47 1.96
N GLY A 558 -6.95 6.87 2.92
CA GLY A 558 -6.78 5.47 3.31
C GLY A 558 -5.59 5.20 4.26
N LEU A 559 -4.89 6.22 4.76
CA LEU A 559 -3.91 6.04 5.84
C LEU A 559 -4.59 5.53 7.12
N ILE A 560 -5.72 6.12 7.47
CA ILE A 560 -6.47 5.81 8.68
C ILE A 560 -7.57 4.82 8.32
N ARG A 561 -7.63 3.69 9.02
CA ARG A 561 -8.71 2.71 8.79
C ARG A 561 -10.06 3.38 9.08
N SER A 562 -10.99 3.26 8.14
CA SER A 562 -12.36 3.77 8.22
C SER A 562 -12.55 5.28 8.03
N TYR A 563 -11.49 6.04 7.72
CA TYR A 563 -11.58 7.48 7.45
C TYR A 563 -10.93 7.85 6.11
N GLU A 564 -11.46 8.87 5.46
CA GLU A 564 -10.99 9.31 4.14
C GLU A 564 -9.79 10.25 4.24
N TRP A 565 -9.67 11.04 5.31
CA TRP A 565 -8.52 11.93 5.50
C TRP A 565 -8.26 12.38 6.95
N LEU A 566 -8.94 13.43 7.42
CA LEU A 566 -8.67 14.11 8.71
C LEU A 566 -9.88 14.12 9.64
N GLU A 567 -10.92 13.35 9.32
CA GLU A 567 -12.17 13.34 10.08
C GLU A 567 -12.00 12.88 11.53
N SER A 568 -10.93 12.12 11.82
CA SER A 568 -10.58 11.69 13.18
C SER A 568 -9.85 12.77 13.99
N LEU A 569 -9.35 13.85 13.38
CA LEU A 569 -8.68 14.91 14.14
C LEU A 569 -9.68 15.65 15.05
N PRO A 570 -9.33 15.94 16.31
CA PRO A 570 -10.20 16.69 17.21
C PRO A 570 -10.51 18.11 16.68
N ASN A 571 -11.74 18.58 16.94
CA ASN A 571 -12.09 19.98 16.70
C ASN A 571 -11.12 20.92 17.44
N GLY A 572 -10.58 21.92 16.76
CA GLY A 572 -9.60 22.84 17.34
C GLY A 572 -8.14 22.41 17.14
N PHE A 573 -7.85 21.22 16.57
CA PHE A 573 -6.48 20.74 16.42
C PHE A 573 -5.64 21.64 15.50
N LEU A 574 -6.20 22.08 14.36
CA LEU A 574 -5.50 22.94 13.41
C LEU A 574 -5.24 24.34 13.99
N GLU A 575 -6.18 24.85 14.78
CA GLU A 575 -6.03 26.11 15.50
C GLU A 575 -4.94 26.01 16.57
N MET A 576 -4.89 24.90 17.30
CA MET A 576 -3.92 24.65 18.36
C MET A 576 -2.48 24.56 17.84
N ILE A 577 -2.25 23.89 16.70
CA ILE A 577 -0.91 23.83 16.11
C ILE A 577 -0.47 25.19 15.55
N GLY A 578 -1.40 26.14 15.36
CA GLY A 578 -1.09 27.55 15.15
C GLY A 578 -0.20 27.83 13.93
N GLY A 579 -0.36 27.06 12.86
CA GLY A 579 0.45 27.16 11.64
C GLY A 579 1.82 26.47 11.71
N ARG A 580 2.22 25.88 12.85
CA ARG A 580 3.43 25.06 12.98
C ARG A 580 3.34 23.73 12.24
N GLY A 581 2.13 23.23 12.01
CA GLY A 581 1.90 22.01 11.24
C GLY A 581 1.25 22.30 9.89
N HIS A 582 1.76 21.67 8.84
CA HIS A 582 1.16 21.64 7.52
C HIS A 582 0.81 20.19 7.16
N ILE A 583 -0.48 19.93 6.92
CA ILE A 583 -0.97 18.56 6.66
C ILE A 583 -1.48 18.51 5.22
N VAL A 584 -0.93 17.59 4.43
CA VAL A 584 -1.23 17.44 3.00
C VAL A 584 -1.54 15.98 2.67
N LYS A 585 -2.29 15.76 1.59
CA LYS A 585 -2.56 14.40 1.09
C LYS A 585 -1.34 13.75 0.46
N TRP A 586 -0.49 14.55 -0.16
CA TRP A 586 0.74 14.15 -0.85
C TRP A 586 1.72 15.32 -0.86
N ALA A 587 3.03 15.01 -0.86
CA ALA A 587 4.09 16.00 -0.98
C ALA A 587 5.13 15.55 -2.04
N PRO A 588 5.83 16.48 -2.72
CA PRO A 588 6.98 16.15 -3.55
C PRO A 588 8.16 15.72 -2.67
N GLN A 589 8.16 14.48 -2.18
CA GLN A 589 9.04 14.01 -1.11
C GLN A 589 10.52 14.30 -1.38
N GLN A 590 11.00 14.13 -2.62
CA GLN A 590 12.39 14.42 -2.97
C GLN A 590 12.73 15.91 -2.81
N GLU A 591 11.85 16.80 -3.26
CA GLU A 591 12.01 18.25 -3.09
C GLU A 591 11.92 18.65 -1.61
N VAL A 592 11.01 18.04 -0.86
CA VAL A 592 10.87 18.26 0.59
C VAL A 592 12.13 17.83 1.34
N LEU A 593 12.68 16.65 1.06
CA LEU A 593 13.90 16.16 1.71
C LEU A 593 15.12 17.00 1.34
N ALA A 594 15.19 17.50 0.10
CA ALA A 594 16.25 18.40 -0.35
C ALA A 594 16.10 19.83 0.22
N HIS A 595 14.94 20.19 0.75
CA HIS A 595 14.67 21.56 1.20
C HIS A 595 15.50 21.94 2.45
N PRO A 596 16.10 23.15 2.50
CA PRO A 596 16.93 23.58 3.63
C PRO A 596 16.23 23.57 5.00
N ALA A 597 14.92 23.82 5.04
CA ALA A 597 14.12 23.79 6.27
C ALA A 597 13.95 22.38 6.86
N THR A 598 14.09 21.32 6.07
CA THR A 598 13.88 19.95 6.52
C THR A 598 15.03 19.52 7.45
N GLY A 599 14.68 19.31 8.72
CA GLY A 599 15.60 18.95 9.80
C GLY A 599 15.52 17.49 10.23
N GLY A 600 14.42 16.79 9.95
CA GLY A 600 14.29 15.36 10.23
C GLY A 600 13.18 14.73 9.39
N PHE A 601 13.25 13.41 9.23
CA PHE A 601 12.28 12.62 8.48
C PHE A 601 11.74 11.47 9.32
N TRP A 602 10.48 11.56 9.73
CA TRP A 602 9.77 10.45 10.33
C TRP A 602 9.16 9.57 9.23
N THR A 603 9.69 8.35 9.12
CA THR A 603 9.44 7.45 8.01
C THR A 603 9.16 6.03 8.44
N HIS A 604 8.50 5.28 7.56
CA HIS A 604 8.33 3.84 7.66
C HIS A 604 9.59 3.04 7.27
N ASN A 605 10.67 3.69 6.81
CA ASN A 605 11.92 3.06 6.38
C ASN A 605 11.80 2.11 5.17
N GLY A 606 10.88 2.39 4.24
CA GLY A 606 10.95 1.80 2.90
C GLY A 606 12.27 2.17 2.23
N TRP A 607 12.82 1.29 1.41
CA TRP A 607 14.19 1.44 0.89
C TRP A 607 14.42 2.73 0.07
N ASN A 608 13.49 3.06 -0.84
CA ASN A 608 13.60 4.28 -1.65
C ASN A 608 13.63 5.54 -0.76
N SER A 609 12.70 5.66 0.18
CA SER A 609 12.64 6.81 1.09
C SER A 609 13.84 6.88 2.03
N THR A 610 14.40 5.74 2.42
CA THR A 610 15.64 5.66 3.19
C THR A 610 16.81 6.22 2.38
N LEU A 611 16.96 5.80 1.13
CA LEU A 611 18.00 6.33 0.25
C LEU A 611 17.80 7.81 -0.08
N GLU A 612 16.56 8.28 -0.27
CA GLU A 612 16.27 9.71 -0.46
C GLU A 612 16.72 10.53 0.75
N SER A 613 16.45 10.08 1.97
CA SER A 613 16.87 10.75 3.21
C SER A 613 18.40 10.78 3.35
N ILE A 614 19.07 9.65 3.09
CA ILE A 614 20.53 9.55 3.11
C ILE A 614 21.14 10.49 2.07
N CYS A 615 20.58 10.50 0.86
CA CYS A 615 21.01 11.36 -0.23
C CYS A 615 20.92 12.84 0.11
N GLU A 616 19.97 13.23 0.95
CA GLU A 616 19.81 14.62 1.39
C GLU A 616 20.44 14.95 2.73
N GLY A 617 21.00 13.96 3.42
CA GLY A 617 21.63 14.13 4.73
C GLY A 617 20.62 14.50 5.81
N VAL A 618 19.39 13.97 5.69
CA VAL A 618 18.30 14.21 6.64
C VAL A 618 18.24 13.05 7.64
N PRO A 619 18.38 13.32 8.96
CA PRO A 619 18.20 12.33 10.02
C PRO A 619 16.80 11.72 10.04
N MET A 620 16.69 10.45 10.44
CA MET A 620 15.41 9.72 10.43
C MET A 620 14.85 9.40 11.81
N ILE A 621 13.53 9.40 11.94
CA ILE A 621 12.79 8.66 12.97
C ILE A 621 12.14 7.47 12.28
N CYS A 622 12.39 6.27 12.78
CA CYS A 622 12.02 5.03 12.14
C CYS A 622 10.81 4.40 12.82
N LEU A 623 9.74 4.18 12.06
CA LEU A 623 8.54 3.45 12.48
C LEU A 623 8.22 2.36 11.45
N PRO A 624 8.96 1.24 11.47
CA PRO A 624 8.78 0.18 10.50
C PRO A 624 7.47 -0.57 10.75
N TYR A 625 6.69 -0.83 9.69
CA TYR A 625 5.47 -1.63 9.75
C TYR A 625 5.71 -3.06 9.27
N SER A 626 6.38 -3.20 8.12
CA SER A 626 6.44 -4.46 7.39
C SER A 626 7.63 -4.54 6.43
N GLY A 627 7.95 -5.75 6.01
CA GLY A 627 8.80 -6.05 4.86
C GLY A 627 10.24 -5.95 5.25
N ASP A 628 10.99 -5.31 4.37
CA ASP A 628 12.37 -4.91 4.59
C ASP A 628 12.51 -3.77 5.61
N GLN A 629 11.41 -3.10 6.00
CA GLN A 629 11.47 -1.87 6.81
C GLN A 629 12.12 -2.06 8.18
N ARG A 630 11.91 -3.20 8.84
CA ARG A 630 12.51 -3.46 10.16
C ARG A 630 14.02 -3.64 10.07
N VAL A 631 14.48 -4.36 9.05
CA VAL A 631 15.90 -4.47 8.73
C VAL A 631 16.46 -3.08 8.41
N ASN A 632 15.81 -2.32 7.54
CA ASN A 632 16.24 -0.97 7.19
C ASN A 632 16.29 -0.05 8.43
N ALA A 633 15.30 -0.10 9.32
CA ALA A 633 15.26 0.67 10.56
C ALA A 633 16.38 0.29 11.54
N ARG A 634 16.69 -1.01 11.67
CA ARG A 634 17.83 -1.48 12.47
C ARG A 634 19.15 -0.98 11.90
N TYR A 635 19.34 -1.01 10.58
CA TYR A 635 20.54 -0.48 9.94
C TYR A 635 20.65 1.04 10.10
N VAL A 636 19.57 1.79 9.89
CA VAL A 636 19.53 3.24 10.09
C VAL A 636 19.91 3.63 11.51
N SER A 637 19.37 2.93 12.51
CA SER A 637 19.57 3.29 13.93
C SER A 637 20.85 2.72 14.54
N GLN A 638 21.22 1.47 14.24
CA GLN A 638 22.31 0.76 14.94
C GLN A 638 23.58 0.61 14.11
N VAL A 639 23.50 0.60 12.78
CA VAL A 639 24.68 0.41 11.91
C VAL A 639 25.21 1.75 11.43
N TRP A 640 24.37 2.52 10.75
CA TRP A 640 24.77 3.82 10.20
C TRP A 640 24.66 4.94 11.23
N GLY A 641 23.79 4.78 12.24
CA GLY A 641 23.57 5.79 13.29
C GLY A 641 23.04 7.11 12.72
N VAL A 642 22.23 7.05 11.67
CA VAL A 642 21.64 8.21 10.97
C VAL A 642 20.15 8.39 11.29
N GLY A 643 19.67 7.73 12.35
CA GLY A 643 18.32 7.91 12.85
C GLY A 643 18.06 7.22 14.19
N LEU A 644 16.84 7.43 14.71
CA LEU A 644 16.30 6.80 15.91
C LEU A 644 15.17 5.84 15.50
N GLN A 645 14.97 4.75 16.25
CA GLN A 645 13.84 3.83 16.04
C GLN A 645 12.85 3.93 17.20
N LEU A 646 11.57 4.09 16.88
CA LEU A 646 10.49 4.02 17.85
C LEU A 646 10.19 2.54 18.13
N GLU A 647 10.80 1.97 19.17
CA GLU A 647 10.60 0.56 19.57
C GLU A 647 9.46 0.38 20.58
N SER A 648 9.09 1.40 21.35
CA SER A 648 8.12 1.30 22.48
C SER A 648 6.66 1.56 22.10
N GLY A 649 6.33 1.55 20.80
CA GLY A 649 4.97 1.81 20.31
C GLY A 649 4.67 3.30 20.06
N LEU A 650 3.43 3.59 19.69
CA LEU A 650 2.95 4.94 19.31
C LEU A 650 2.25 5.62 20.48
N GLU A 651 2.96 5.88 21.57
CA GLU A 651 2.46 6.75 22.64
C GLU A 651 2.90 8.20 22.38
N ARG A 652 1.99 9.17 22.50
CA ARG A 652 2.27 10.60 22.25
C ARG A 652 3.49 11.12 23.01
N GLY A 653 3.71 10.66 24.24
CA GLY A 653 4.85 11.07 25.06
C GLY A 653 6.19 10.54 24.55
N GLU A 654 6.21 9.32 24.02
CA GLU A 654 7.39 8.73 23.39
C GLU A 654 7.69 9.39 22.04
N ILE A 655 6.65 9.70 21.28
CA ILE A 655 6.75 10.44 20.02
C ILE A 655 7.33 11.84 20.28
N GLU A 656 6.77 12.58 21.23
CA GLU A 656 7.26 13.90 21.63
C GLU A 656 8.75 13.84 21.99
N ARG A 657 9.12 12.90 22.87
CA ARG A 657 10.50 12.72 23.33
C ARG A 657 11.44 12.39 22.19
N THR A 658 11.06 11.48 21.30
CA THR A 658 11.90 11.05 20.18
C THR A 658 12.10 12.18 19.16
N ILE A 659 11.06 12.96 18.88
CA ILE A 659 11.16 14.16 18.05
C ILE A 659 12.15 15.15 18.66
N ARG A 660 12.04 15.42 19.98
CA ARG A 660 12.93 16.36 20.67
C ARG A 660 14.38 15.87 20.70
N ARG A 661 14.62 14.57 20.95
CA ARG A 661 15.94 13.95 20.88
C ARG A 661 16.61 14.18 19.53
N LEU A 662 15.88 13.97 18.43
CA LEU A 662 16.42 14.14 17.09
C LEU A 662 16.64 15.62 16.70
N MET A 663 15.72 16.51 17.10
CA MET A 663 15.67 17.88 16.58
C MET A 663 16.39 18.90 17.46
N VAL A 664 16.46 18.67 18.78
CA VAL A 664 16.88 19.68 19.76
C VAL A 664 18.10 19.23 20.56
N GLU A 665 18.18 17.96 20.92
CA GLU A 665 19.20 17.45 21.84
C GLU A 665 20.55 17.14 21.15
N GLU A 666 21.60 16.95 21.96
CA GLU A 666 22.97 16.70 21.47
C GLU A 666 23.07 15.39 20.66
N GLU A 667 22.31 14.35 21.03
CA GLU A 667 22.21 13.10 20.27
C GLU A 667 21.79 13.36 18.81
N GLY A 668 20.80 14.23 18.59
CA GLY A 668 20.34 14.63 17.27
C GLY A 668 21.41 15.36 16.44
N GLN A 669 22.33 16.09 17.08
CA GLN A 669 23.44 16.75 16.39
C GLN A 669 24.46 15.74 15.85
N GLU A 670 24.79 14.71 16.64
CA GLU A 670 25.69 13.64 16.20
C GLU A 670 25.06 12.81 15.08
N ILE A 671 23.77 12.46 15.20
CA ILE A 671 23.03 11.76 14.13
C ILE A 671 23.08 12.58 12.85
N ARG A 672 22.85 13.89 12.92
CA ARG A 672 22.92 14.80 11.76
C ARG A 672 24.31 14.87 11.14
N ARG A 673 25.36 14.90 11.95
CA ARG A 673 26.75 14.85 11.47
C ARG A 673 26.98 13.58 10.64
N ARG A 674 26.57 12.41 11.14
CA ARG A 674 26.66 11.13 10.42
C ARG A 674 25.80 11.10 9.16
N SER A 675 24.59 11.67 9.20
CA SER A 675 23.74 11.79 8.00
C SER A 675 24.42 12.61 6.90
N ILE A 676 25.14 13.68 7.25
CA ILE A 676 25.91 14.49 6.29
C ILE A 676 27.11 13.72 5.74
N GLU A 677 27.86 13.01 6.57
CA GLU A 677 28.98 12.15 6.11
C GLU A 677 28.50 11.08 5.13
N LEU A 678 27.34 10.47 5.39
CA LEU A 678 26.77 9.46 4.51
C LEU A 678 26.23 10.07 3.20
N LYS A 679 25.69 11.29 3.25
CA LYS A 679 25.35 12.09 2.05
C LYS A 679 26.58 12.30 1.18
N GLU A 680 27.71 12.70 1.77
CA GLU A 680 28.96 12.92 1.04
C GLU A 680 29.45 11.64 0.36
N LYS A 681 29.38 10.49 1.04
CA LYS A 681 29.68 9.19 0.43
C LYS A 681 28.76 8.87 -0.75
N ALA A 682 27.46 9.11 -0.60
CA ALA A 682 26.47 8.94 -1.67
C ALA A 682 26.72 9.88 -2.87
N ASP A 683 27.31 11.06 -2.65
CA ASP A 683 27.73 11.96 -3.73
C ASP A 683 29.04 11.51 -4.40
N LEU A 684 30.01 11.05 -3.60
CA LEU A 684 31.32 10.63 -4.09
C LEU A 684 31.25 9.34 -4.91
N CYS A 685 30.40 8.38 -4.56
CA CYS A 685 30.29 7.11 -5.28
C CYS A 685 29.83 7.28 -6.74
N LEU A 686 29.13 8.38 -7.05
CA LEU A 686 28.63 8.70 -8.39
C LEU A 686 29.60 9.54 -9.24
N LYS A 687 30.61 10.17 -8.62
CA LYS A 687 31.62 10.94 -9.35
C LYS A 687 32.51 10.01 -10.19
N GLN A 688 33.19 10.59 -11.18
CA GLN A 688 34.17 9.84 -11.97
C GLN A 688 35.20 9.17 -11.05
N GLY A 689 35.37 7.85 -11.19
CA GLY A 689 36.21 7.05 -10.32
C GLY A 689 35.55 6.58 -9.02
N GLY A 690 34.32 6.97 -8.71
CA GLY A 690 33.55 6.43 -7.58
C GLY A 690 33.03 5.01 -7.84
N SER A 691 32.66 4.29 -6.77
CA SER A 691 32.24 2.88 -6.82
C SER A 691 31.00 2.66 -7.70
N SER A 692 29.92 3.40 -7.49
CA SER A 692 28.70 3.30 -8.32
C SER A 692 28.93 3.73 -9.76
N HIS A 693 29.76 4.76 -10.00
CA HIS A 693 30.16 5.16 -11.35
C HIS A 693 30.88 4.02 -12.09
N GLN A 694 31.88 3.40 -11.44
CA GLN A 694 32.60 2.26 -12.01
C GLN A 694 31.69 1.04 -12.20
N SER A 695 30.76 0.81 -11.27
CA SER A 695 29.77 -0.26 -11.37
C SER A 695 28.84 -0.05 -12.56
N LEU A 696 28.40 1.19 -12.81
CA LEU A 696 27.58 1.52 -13.97
C LEU A 696 28.35 1.35 -15.29
N GLU A 697 29.60 1.82 -15.38
CA GLU A 697 30.42 1.59 -16.58
C GLU A 697 30.65 0.08 -16.83
N SER A 698 30.87 -0.68 -15.76
CA SER A 698 30.98 -2.14 -15.83
C SER A 698 29.67 -2.79 -16.30
N LEU A 699 28.53 -2.33 -15.80
CA LEU A 699 27.20 -2.78 -16.24
C LEU A 699 27.00 -2.46 -17.73
N ILE A 700 27.31 -1.26 -18.19
CA ILE A 700 27.17 -0.85 -19.61
C ILE A 700 28.03 -1.73 -20.51
N SER A 701 29.30 -1.94 -20.14
CA SER A 701 30.21 -2.82 -20.87
C SER A 701 29.67 -4.26 -20.92
N TYR A 702 29.17 -4.75 -19.79
CA TYR A 702 28.60 -6.10 -19.67
C TYR A 702 27.35 -6.27 -20.54
N LEU A 703 26.39 -5.34 -20.47
CA LEU A 703 25.20 -5.34 -21.32
C LEU A 703 25.54 -5.26 -22.81
N SER A 704 26.58 -4.48 -23.16
CA SER A 704 27.04 -4.36 -24.55
C SER A 704 27.66 -5.65 -25.08
N SER A 705 28.24 -6.48 -24.20
CA SER A 705 28.86 -7.76 -24.58
C SER A 705 27.84 -8.80 -25.07
N PHE A 706 26.57 -8.72 -24.63
CA PHE A 706 25.51 -9.63 -25.06
C PHE A 706 25.20 -9.55 -26.56
N LYS A 707 25.52 -8.43 -27.22
CA LYS A 707 25.38 -8.28 -28.68
C LYS A 707 26.19 -9.31 -29.48
N GLY A 708 27.33 -9.76 -28.95
CA GLY A 708 28.19 -10.73 -29.63
C GLY A 708 27.67 -12.17 -29.60
N LEU A 709 26.70 -12.48 -28.72
CA LEU A 709 26.20 -13.85 -28.51
C LEU A 709 24.95 -14.18 -29.35
N LEU A 710 24.23 -13.17 -29.86
CA LEU A 710 23.00 -13.37 -30.65
C LEU A 710 23.25 -13.66 -32.14
N HIS A 711 24.51 -13.65 -32.58
CA HIS A 711 24.91 -13.85 -33.98
C HIS A 711 25.60 -15.21 -34.26
N ASN A 712 25.66 -16.13 -33.29
CA ASN A 712 26.24 -17.47 -33.47
C ASN A 712 25.22 -18.59 -33.29
#